data_AF-A0A1Z2L6P4-F1
#
_entry.id   AF-A0A1Z2L6P4-F1
#
_cell.length_a   1.000
_cell.length_b   1.000
_cell.length_c   1.000
_cell.angle_alpha   90.00
_cell.angle_beta   90.00
_cell.angle_gamma   90.00
#
_symmetry.space_group_name_H-M   'P 1'
#
loop_
_entity.id
_entity.type
_entity.pdbx_description
1 polymer ?
#
loop_
_entity_poly.entity_id
_entity_poly.type
_entity_poly.pdbx_seq_one_letter_code
_entity_poly.pdbx_strand_id
1 'polypeptide(L)'
;MNYRRYRVSRRTRRMAVGSAVVLVLAGMNGPAIWGYASDQYHEYKINQPGYKEKNGHWTVVDVPEEYRINTIHAALLHTGKILLIAGSGNNAANFKAKSFRTVLWDPVKNSFKNVPTPKDLFCAGHTQLPDGKLLVAGGTQRYEKLGGDVTKAGGLMVVHNEDPDKPMTLPAGTRFTGKKNGKTFESKDPVLVPRAKKTQDEETRKVTVTVSTARVYVEALGKGHEYETGLTDNYSVRGLKGTDARNIYGIANKLSFDKKDFQGIKDSYEFDPVAERYVTVDPMNEARWYPTLTTLQDGRVLSVSGLDEIGQVVPGKNEIYDPKTKKWTYLPKERFFPTYPALFLTDKGRIFYTGSNAGYGPADKGRVPGVWDLTSNDFTEVPGMSDPDVLETSMSVLLPPAQDQRYMVLGGGGVGEDKKSTAKTRIVDLRAAQPRFRDGPDLYAKARYPSSVILPDDTVLTTNGSGDYRGRSDSNVLRAEIYDPGKNRGHAVADPLVGRNYHSGALLLPDGRVMTFGSDSLFGDKANSKPATFEQQIDLYTPPYLHQGGKRPEIKDTAPRTVELGGKTKLRTVQKRPLAKVRLIRPGSFTHVTNIEQRSIALDFTREADGVSVTLPKDSSLVPPGWYMLTVVDDRGVPAEAVWVRVPKAEGEAAAKTDGKGAGEESEEESEEE
;
A
#
# COMPACT_ATOMS: atom_id res chain seq x y z
N MET A 1 -77.69 -45.44 -18.27
CA MET A 1 -76.89 -44.97 -17.11
C MET A 1 -76.63 -43.48 -17.27
N ASN A 2 -77.32 -42.64 -16.49
CA ASN A 2 -77.13 -41.18 -16.50
C ASN A 2 -75.92 -40.81 -15.62
N TYR A 3 -74.76 -40.54 -16.24
CA TYR A 3 -73.64 -39.90 -15.55
C TYR A 3 -73.99 -38.43 -15.29
N ARG A 4 -74.42 -38.12 -14.06
CA ARG A 4 -74.49 -36.73 -13.56
C ARG A 4 -73.07 -36.15 -13.57
N ARG A 5 -72.76 -35.29 -14.55
CA ARG A 5 -71.55 -34.46 -14.54
C ARG A 5 -71.55 -33.61 -13.27
N TYR A 6 -70.65 -33.91 -12.34
CA TYR A 6 -70.44 -33.13 -11.13
C TYR A 6 -69.95 -31.72 -11.51
N ARG A 7 -70.85 -30.73 -11.48
CA ARG A 7 -70.50 -29.32 -11.66
C ARG A 7 -70.06 -28.76 -10.31
N VAL A 8 -68.75 -28.53 -10.18
CA VAL A 8 -68.17 -27.82 -9.04
C VAL A 8 -68.90 -26.49 -8.83
N SER A 9 -69.38 -26.25 -7.61
CA SER A 9 -70.16 -25.04 -7.31
C SER A 9 -69.33 -23.77 -7.59
N ARG A 10 -70.00 -22.68 -8.00
CA ARG A 10 -69.32 -21.37 -8.22
C ARG A 10 -68.56 -20.91 -6.96
N ARG A 11 -69.06 -21.25 -5.76
CA ARG A 11 -68.44 -20.93 -4.48
C ARG A 11 -67.13 -21.69 -4.28
N THR A 12 -67.11 -22.98 -4.57
CA THR A 12 -65.90 -23.83 -4.50
C THR A 12 -64.84 -23.36 -5.49
N ARG A 13 -65.24 -22.98 -6.72
CA ARG A 13 -64.31 -22.46 -7.73
C ARG A 13 -63.71 -21.11 -7.33
N ARG A 14 -64.51 -20.20 -6.73
CA ARG A 14 -64.02 -18.93 -6.19
C ARG A 14 -63.07 -19.11 -5.00
N MET A 15 -63.38 -20.03 -4.09
CA MET A 15 -62.49 -20.39 -2.98
C MET A 15 -61.16 -20.93 -3.50
N ALA A 16 -61.18 -21.88 -4.45
CA ALA A 16 -59.97 -22.46 -5.03
C ALA A 16 -59.11 -21.41 -5.76
N VAL A 17 -59.73 -20.53 -6.55
CA VAL A 17 -59.02 -19.42 -7.21
C VAL A 17 -58.48 -18.43 -6.18
N GLY A 18 -59.25 -18.07 -5.15
CA GLY A 18 -58.80 -17.18 -4.08
C GLY A 18 -57.61 -17.75 -3.31
N SER A 19 -57.66 -19.03 -2.92
CA SER A 19 -56.55 -19.73 -2.27
C SER A 19 -55.32 -19.83 -3.17
N ALA A 20 -55.50 -20.10 -4.47
CA ALA A 20 -54.39 -20.12 -5.43
C ALA A 20 -53.74 -18.74 -5.57
N VAL A 21 -54.53 -17.67 -5.66
CA VAL A 21 -54.03 -16.29 -5.71
C VAL A 21 -53.25 -15.93 -4.43
N VAL A 22 -53.77 -16.29 -3.25
CA VAL A 22 -53.07 -16.05 -1.97
C VAL A 22 -51.76 -16.82 -1.90
N LEU A 23 -51.72 -18.09 -2.33
CA LEU A 23 -50.50 -18.89 -2.36
C LEU A 23 -49.47 -18.35 -3.36
N VAL A 24 -49.91 -17.86 -4.52
CA VAL A 24 -49.04 -17.20 -5.49
C VAL A 24 -48.48 -15.90 -4.92
N LEU A 25 -49.31 -15.07 -4.29
CA LEU A 25 -48.87 -13.83 -3.65
C LEU A 25 -47.92 -14.10 -2.47
N ALA A 26 -48.19 -15.12 -1.65
CA ALA A 26 -47.28 -15.54 -0.58
C ALA A 26 -45.96 -16.10 -1.12
N GLY A 27 -46.00 -16.86 -2.22
CA GLY A 27 -44.80 -17.36 -2.91
C GLY A 27 -43.97 -16.25 -3.57
N MET A 28 -44.62 -15.24 -4.14
CA MET A 28 -43.95 -14.09 -4.76
C MET A 28 -43.34 -13.13 -3.73
N ASN A 29 -43.99 -12.94 -2.58
CA ASN A 29 -43.50 -12.05 -1.50
C ASN A 29 -42.64 -12.77 -0.46
N GLY A 30 -42.70 -14.10 -0.38
CA GLY A 30 -41.97 -14.92 0.58
C GLY A 30 -40.46 -14.65 0.63
N PRO A 31 -39.74 -14.61 -0.51
CA PRO A 31 -38.32 -14.27 -0.54
C PRO A 31 -38.00 -12.87 0.00
N ALA A 32 -38.86 -11.87 -0.28
CA ALA A 32 -38.66 -10.51 0.20
C ALA A 32 -38.90 -10.38 1.72
N ILE A 33 -39.95 -11.04 2.23
CA ILE A 33 -40.23 -11.10 3.67
C ILE A 33 -39.12 -11.84 4.42
N TRP A 34 -38.65 -12.97 3.87
CA TRP A 34 -37.54 -13.73 4.43
C TRP A 34 -36.24 -12.90 4.44
N GLY A 35 -35.93 -12.22 3.34
CA GLY A 35 -34.79 -11.31 3.25
C GLY A 35 -34.84 -10.22 4.33
N TYR A 36 -35.95 -9.47 4.40
CA TYR A 36 -36.14 -8.43 5.41
C TYR A 36 -36.02 -8.97 6.84
N ALA A 37 -36.67 -10.09 7.16
CA ALA A 37 -36.58 -10.70 8.49
C ALA A 37 -35.17 -11.18 8.83
N SER A 38 -34.45 -11.73 7.85
CA SER A 38 -33.05 -12.12 7.99
C SER A 38 -32.15 -10.92 8.26
N ASP A 39 -32.37 -9.80 7.55
CA ASP A 39 -31.61 -8.57 7.73
C ASP A 39 -31.88 -7.94 9.09
N GLN A 40 -33.14 -7.85 9.52
CA GLN A 40 -33.50 -7.37 10.85
C GLN A 40 -32.92 -8.25 11.96
N TYR A 41 -32.93 -9.57 11.78
CA TYR A 41 -32.31 -10.49 12.74
C TYR A 41 -30.79 -10.36 12.76
N HIS A 42 -30.15 -10.16 11.60
CA HIS A 42 -28.72 -9.90 11.50
C HIS A 42 -28.35 -8.62 12.26
N GLU A 43 -29.04 -7.51 11.97
CA GLU A 43 -28.87 -6.23 12.66
C GLU A 43 -29.06 -6.35 14.18
N TYR A 44 -30.13 -7.02 14.61
CA TYR A 44 -30.36 -7.31 16.03
C TYR A 44 -29.17 -8.07 16.64
N LYS A 45 -28.69 -9.12 15.97
CA LYS A 45 -27.64 -10.01 16.46
C LYS A 45 -26.29 -9.30 16.57
N ILE A 46 -25.86 -8.57 15.55
CA ILE A 46 -24.57 -7.85 15.56
C ILE A 46 -24.57 -6.70 16.57
N ASN A 47 -25.76 -6.20 16.93
CA ASN A 47 -25.91 -5.15 17.91
C ASN A 47 -25.99 -5.62 19.37
N GLN A 48 -26.01 -6.92 19.64
CA GLN A 48 -26.03 -7.44 21.01
C GLN A 48 -24.72 -7.15 21.76
N PRO A 49 -24.74 -6.74 23.05
CA PRO A 49 -23.54 -6.49 23.84
C PRO A 49 -22.55 -7.67 23.82
N GLY A 50 -23.03 -8.89 24.06
CA GLY A 50 -22.18 -10.09 24.03
C GLY A 50 -21.61 -10.42 22.63
N TYR A 51 -22.26 -9.97 21.55
CA TYR A 51 -21.66 -10.06 20.22
C TYR A 51 -20.52 -9.04 20.07
N LYS A 52 -20.73 -7.78 20.45
CA LYS A 52 -19.73 -6.71 20.34
C LYS A 52 -18.51 -6.96 21.22
N GLU A 53 -18.71 -7.50 22.42
CA GLU A 53 -17.64 -7.92 23.35
C GLU A 53 -16.69 -8.95 22.74
N LYS A 54 -17.20 -9.82 21.85
CA LYS A 54 -16.42 -10.88 21.21
C LYS A 54 -15.88 -10.47 19.85
N ASN A 55 -16.64 -9.72 19.08
CA ASN A 55 -16.41 -9.52 17.65
C ASN A 55 -16.17 -8.04 17.27
N GLY A 56 -16.27 -7.11 18.21
CA GLY A 56 -16.27 -5.69 17.87
C GLY A 56 -17.52 -5.28 17.10
N HIS A 57 -17.46 -4.11 16.48
CA HIS A 57 -18.57 -3.54 15.74
C HIS A 57 -18.12 -2.54 14.67
N TRP A 58 -18.77 -2.54 13.51
CA TRP A 58 -18.53 -1.59 12.43
C TRP A 58 -19.58 -0.49 12.41
N THR A 59 -19.17 0.75 12.15
CA THR A 59 -20.07 1.89 11.98
C THR A 59 -19.62 2.74 10.81
N VAL A 60 -20.57 3.25 10.04
CA VAL A 60 -20.30 4.19 8.95
C VAL A 60 -19.97 5.57 9.53
N VAL A 61 -18.96 6.24 8.97
CA VAL A 61 -18.69 7.65 9.25
C VAL A 61 -19.63 8.50 8.41
N ASP A 62 -20.33 9.43 9.05
CA ASP A 62 -21.17 10.40 8.35
C ASP A 62 -20.28 11.47 7.69
N VAL A 63 -19.99 11.27 6.40
CA VAL A 63 -19.20 12.19 5.56
C VAL A 63 -20.18 12.99 4.68
N PRO A 64 -20.26 14.32 4.84
CA PRO A 64 -21.06 15.17 3.97
C PRO A 64 -20.62 15.05 2.51
N GLU A 65 -21.57 15.16 1.59
CA GLU A 65 -21.36 14.90 0.15
C GLU A 65 -20.21 15.72 -0.44
N GLU A 66 -20.08 16.99 -0.05
CA GLU A 66 -19.03 17.88 -0.52
C GLU A 66 -17.62 17.46 -0.09
N TYR A 67 -17.47 16.61 0.92
CA TYR A 67 -16.19 16.07 1.39
C TYR A 67 -15.95 14.62 0.94
N ARG A 68 -16.90 13.99 0.25
CA ARG A 68 -16.70 12.66 -0.31
C ARG A 68 -15.71 12.75 -1.47
N ILE A 69 -14.65 11.94 -1.37
CA ILE A 69 -13.59 11.84 -2.36
C ILE A 69 -13.21 10.37 -2.53
N ASN A 70 -12.61 10.04 -3.67
CA ASN A 70 -12.02 8.72 -3.91
C ASN A 70 -10.72 8.61 -3.11
N THR A 71 -10.83 8.40 -1.80
CA THR A 71 -9.68 8.32 -0.89
C THR A 71 -8.85 7.10 -1.26
N ILE A 72 -7.59 7.31 -1.63
CA ILE A 72 -6.65 6.26 -2.08
C ILE A 72 -5.42 6.20 -1.16
N HIS A 73 -5.12 7.32 -0.51
CA HIS A 73 -4.12 7.39 0.55
C HIS A 73 -4.77 7.95 1.81
N ALA A 74 -4.35 7.43 2.95
CA ALA A 74 -4.63 8.05 4.23
C ALA A 74 -3.40 8.03 5.13
N ALA A 75 -3.23 9.07 5.94
CA ALA A 75 -2.21 9.14 6.98
C ALA A 75 -2.79 9.70 8.27
N LEU A 76 -2.49 9.06 9.41
CA LEU A 76 -2.78 9.64 10.73
C LEU A 76 -1.70 10.68 11.06
N LEU A 77 -2.12 11.92 11.32
CA LEU A 77 -1.22 13.02 11.67
C LEU A 77 -1.08 13.14 13.20
N HIS A 78 0.01 13.74 13.66
CA HIS A 78 0.25 13.95 15.10
C HIS A 78 -0.72 14.94 15.77
N THR A 79 -1.59 15.59 15.00
CA THR A 79 -2.72 16.39 15.49
C THR A 79 -3.96 15.53 15.82
N GLY A 80 -3.91 14.22 15.56
CA GLY A 80 -5.05 13.30 15.70
C GLY A 80 -5.99 13.27 14.50
N LYS A 81 -5.79 14.17 13.52
CA LYS A 81 -6.57 14.23 12.27
C LYS A 81 -6.03 13.24 11.23
N ILE A 82 -6.90 12.84 10.31
CA ILE A 82 -6.55 11.97 9.18
C ILE A 82 -6.48 12.81 7.91
N LEU A 83 -5.34 12.74 7.22
CA LEU A 83 -5.19 13.29 5.87
C LEU A 83 -5.68 12.27 4.85
N LEU A 84 -6.72 12.58 4.09
CA LEU A 84 -7.31 11.76 3.03
C LEU A 84 -6.91 12.34 1.67
N ILE A 85 -6.11 11.62 0.89
CA ILE A 85 -5.61 12.09 -0.40
C ILE A 85 -6.27 11.27 -1.51
N ALA A 86 -6.97 11.96 -2.39
CA ALA A 86 -7.47 11.38 -3.64
C ALA A 86 -6.58 11.77 -4.83
N GLY A 87 -6.05 12.99 -4.83
CA GLY A 87 -5.56 13.58 -6.08
C GLY A 87 -6.73 13.72 -7.04
N SER A 88 -6.60 13.23 -8.26
CA SER A 88 -7.73 13.08 -9.19
C SER A 88 -8.67 11.93 -8.82
N GLY A 89 -8.24 10.99 -7.97
CA GLY A 89 -9.07 9.89 -7.48
C GLY A 89 -9.26 8.75 -8.48
N ASN A 90 -8.26 8.49 -9.34
CA ASN A 90 -8.36 7.60 -10.51
C ASN A 90 -9.59 7.91 -11.41
N ASN A 91 -10.02 9.17 -11.44
CA ASN A 91 -11.17 9.64 -12.21
C ASN A 91 -10.71 10.54 -13.37
N ALA A 92 -10.89 10.04 -14.60
CA ALA A 92 -10.44 10.74 -15.80
C ALA A 92 -11.08 12.14 -15.99
N ALA A 93 -12.31 12.35 -15.54
CA ALA A 93 -12.96 13.66 -15.62
C ALA A 93 -12.30 14.65 -14.64
N ASN A 94 -12.05 14.22 -13.40
CA ASN A 94 -11.34 15.03 -12.41
C ASN A 94 -9.93 15.38 -12.90
N PHE A 95 -9.21 14.42 -13.48
CA PHE A 95 -7.88 14.65 -14.04
C PHE A 95 -7.90 15.67 -15.17
N LYS A 96 -8.80 15.50 -16.15
CA LYS A 96 -8.96 16.43 -17.27
C LYS A 96 -9.32 17.85 -16.79
N ALA A 97 -10.12 17.95 -15.73
CA ALA A 97 -10.49 19.20 -15.10
C ALA A 97 -9.41 19.79 -14.18
N LYS A 98 -8.29 19.07 -13.95
CA LYS A 98 -7.28 19.39 -12.93
C LYS A 98 -7.88 19.60 -11.53
N SER A 99 -8.95 18.86 -11.23
CA SER A 99 -9.62 18.87 -9.93
C SER A 99 -8.94 17.83 -9.03
N PHE A 100 -7.90 18.27 -8.33
CA PHE A 100 -7.17 17.42 -7.37
C PHE A 100 -7.65 17.72 -5.96
N ARG A 101 -7.94 16.66 -5.20
CA ARG A 101 -8.58 16.79 -3.89
C ARG A 101 -7.82 16.07 -2.77
N THR A 102 -7.77 16.76 -1.65
CA THR A 102 -7.35 16.27 -0.34
C THR A 102 -8.37 16.77 0.68
N VAL A 103 -8.76 15.90 1.61
CA VAL A 103 -9.66 16.23 2.71
C VAL A 103 -8.97 15.88 4.03
N LEU A 104 -9.08 16.78 5.00
CA LEU A 104 -8.64 16.54 6.37
C LEU A 104 -9.86 16.20 7.22
N TRP A 105 -9.83 15.08 7.93
CA TRP A 105 -10.89 14.62 8.81
C TRP A 105 -10.45 14.64 10.28
N ASP A 106 -11.22 15.27 11.14
CA ASP A 106 -11.08 15.22 12.60
C ASP A 106 -12.03 14.12 13.14
N PRO A 107 -11.51 12.96 13.59
CA PRO A 107 -12.33 11.83 13.99
C PRO A 107 -13.00 12.02 15.37
N VAL A 108 -12.55 13.00 16.15
CA VAL A 108 -13.14 13.33 17.47
C VAL A 108 -14.36 14.21 17.27
N LYS A 109 -14.23 15.23 16.43
CA LYS A 109 -15.32 16.19 16.15
C LYS A 109 -16.23 15.77 15.01
N ASN A 110 -15.82 14.75 14.26
CA ASN A 110 -16.38 14.38 12.96
C ASN A 110 -16.53 15.58 12.01
N SER A 111 -15.47 16.40 11.89
CA SER A 111 -15.45 17.56 11.01
C SER A 111 -14.45 17.39 9.87
N PHE A 112 -14.72 18.06 8.75
CA PHE A 112 -13.98 17.89 7.50
C PHE A 112 -13.52 19.24 6.95
N LYS A 113 -12.37 19.25 6.29
CA LYS A 113 -11.81 20.44 5.64
C LYS A 113 -11.19 20.06 4.30
N ASN A 114 -11.53 20.79 3.25
CA ASN A 114 -10.82 20.68 1.97
C ASN A 114 -9.43 21.33 2.09
N VAL A 115 -8.41 20.63 1.60
CA VAL A 115 -7.04 21.13 1.51
C VAL A 115 -6.72 21.37 0.04
N PRO A 116 -6.20 22.54 -0.34
CA PRO A 116 -5.72 22.78 -1.71
C PRO A 116 -4.64 21.78 -2.09
N THR A 117 -4.87 21.00 -3.16
CA THR A 117 -3.95 19.96 -3.62
C THR A 117 -3.23 20.43 -4.89
N PRO A 118 -1.90 20.64 -4.85
CA PRO A 118 -1.19 21.33 -5.93
C PRO A 118 -0.99 20.50 -7.20
N LYS A 119 -0.96 19.16 -7.07
CA LYS A 119 -0.69 18.19 -8.14
C LYS A 119 -1.54 16.95 -7.95
N ASP A 120 -1.51 16.06 -8.95
CA ASP A 120 -2.17 14.77 -8.81
C ASP A 120 -1.36 13.80 -7.95
N LEU A 121 -1.64 13.82 -6.64
CA LEU A 121 -0.97 13.00 -5.64
C LEU A 121 -1.54 11.57 -5.52
N PHE A 122 -2.46 11.16 -6.42
CA PHE A 122 -3.08 9.82 -6.47
C PHE A 122 -2.07 8.65 -6.45
N CYS A 123 -0.82 8.88 -6.83
CA CYS A 123 0.18 7.81 -6.98
C CYS A 123 1.51 8.13 -6.30
N ALA A 124 1.47 9.05 -5.34
CA ALA A 124 2.64 9.43 -4.57
C ALA A 124 2.99 8.34 -3.55
N GLY A 125 4.26 8.27 -3.18
CA GLY A 125 4.68 7.65 -1.93
C GLY A 125 4.65 8.67 -0.81
N HIS A 126 4.52 8.21 0.44
CA HIS A 126 4.46 9.10 1.59
C HIS A 126 4.98 8.46 2.88
N THR A 127 5.58 9.27 3.74
CA THR A 127 6.11 8.86 5.05
C THR A 127 6.22 10.05 5.99
N GLN A 128 6.22 9.80 7.30
CA GLN A 128 6.34 10.85 8.31
C GLN A 128 7.80 11.26 8.53
N LEU A 129 8.06 12.57 8.52
CA LEU A 129 9.36 13.16 8.83
C LEU A 129 9.57 13.35 10.36
N PRO A 130 10.82 13.52 10.83
CA PRO A 130 11.14 13.72 12.25
C PRO A 130 10.39 14.85 12.98
N ASP A 131 9.94 15.87 12.25
CA ASP A 131 9.19 17.00 12.79
C ASP A 131 7.67 16.77 12.82
N GLY A 132 7.19 15.69 12.20
CA GLY A 132 5.76 15.34 12.12
C GLY A 132 5.08 15.74 10.81
N LYS A 133 5.78 16.44 9.90
CA LYS A 133 5.27 16.64 8.54
C LYS A 133 5.21 15.30 7.80
N LEU A 134 4.32 15.23 6.82
CA LEU A 134 4.24 14.08 5.91
C LEU A 134 4.95 14.44 4.61
N LEU A 135 6.06 13.79 4.29
CA LEU A 135 6.65 13.87 2.96
C LEU A 135 5.73 13.13 2.00
N VAL A 136 5.37 13.76 0.89
CA VAL A 136 4.58 13.19 -0.20
C VAL A 136 5.32 13.49 -1.50
N ALA A 137 5.79 12.44 -2.18
CA ALA A 137 6.63 12.59 -3.37
C ALA A 137 6.18 11.67 -4.51
N GLY A 138 6.28 12.18 -5.72
CA GLY A 138 5.77 11.52 -6.92
C GLY A 138 4.29 11.78 -7.13
N GLY A 139 3.65 10.93 -7.93
CA GLY A 139 2.27 11.12 -8.33
C GLY A 139 2.06 10.80 -9.80
N THR A 140 1.05 11.42 -10.40
CA THR A 140 0.63 11.16 -11.77
C THR A 140 0.86 12.37 -12.66
N GLN A 141 1.48 12.14 -13.82
CA GLN A 141 1.46 13.06 -14.95
C GLN A 141 0.34 12.71 -15.94
N ARG A 142 -0.01 11.43 -16.07
CA ARG A 142 -1.04 10.93 -17.00
C ARG A 142 -1.51 9.52 -16.58
N TYR A 143 -2.76 9.18 -16.87
CA TYR A 143 -3.31 7.80 -16.81
C TYR A 143 -4.44 7.54 -17.82
N GLU A 144 -4.42 8.24 -18.97
CA GLU A 144 -5.50 8.15 -19.95
C GLU A 144 -5.85 6.70 -20.32
N LYS A 145 -7.16 6.42 -20.41
CA LYS A 145 -7.64 5.15 -20.93
C LYS A 145 -7.27 5.10 -22.41
N LEU A 146 -6.50 4.09 -22.79
CA LEU A 146 -6.12 3.90 -24.17
C LEU A 146 -7.33 3.38 -24.97
N GLY A 147 -7.50 3.87 -26.20
CA GLY A 147 -8.48 3.35 -27.14
C GLY A 147 -8.17 1.92 -27.59
N GLY A 148 -8.92 1.42 -28.58
CA GLY A 148 -8.72 0.09 -29.18
C GLY A 148 -9.82 -0.92 -28.87
N ASP A 149 -9.66 -2.15 -29.36
CA ASP A 149 -10.60 -3.25 -29.19
C ASP A 149 -10.57 -3.74 -27.74
N VAL A 150 -11.66 -3.52 -27.00
CA VAL A 150 -11.81 -3.93 -25.59
C VAL A 150 -11.76 -5.45 -25.39
N THR A 151 -11.90 -6.24 -26.46
CA THR A 151 -11.82 -7.70 -26.42
C THR A 151 -10.41 -8.25 -26.67
N LYS A 152 -9.42 -7.37 -26.89
CA LYS A 152 -8.02 -7.72 -27.11
C LYS A 152 -7.12 -7.10 -26.06
N ALA A 153 -6.14 -7.86 -25.57
CA ALA A 153 -5.06 -7.33 -24.75
C ALA A 153 -4.26 -6.26 -25.52
N GLY A 154 -3.83 -5.21 -24.84
CA GLY A 154 -3.06 -4.14 -25.48
C GLY A 154 -2.49 -3.14 -24.48
N GLY A 155 -1.80 -2.14 -24.99
CA GLY A 155 -1.15 -1.12 -24.18
C GLY A 155 -0.07 -0.39 -24.96
N LEU A 156 0.83 0.30 -24.25
CA LEU A 156 1.90 1.07 -24.86
C LEU A 156 3.19 0.25 -24.94
N MET A 157 3.75 0.22 -26.14
CA MET A 157 5.11 -0.24 -26.42
C MET A 157 6.02 0.98 -26.44
N VAL A 158 7.09 0.97 -25.65
CA VAL A 158 8.18 1.93 -25.75
C VAL A 158 9.22 1.32 -26.69
N VAL A 159 9.35 1.87 -27.88
CA VAL A 159 10.34 1.44 -28.87
C VAL A 159 11.63 2.18 -28.62
N HIS A 160 12.72 1.43 -28.45
CA HIS A 160 14.07 1.92 -28.25
C HIS A 160 14.82 1.94 -29.57
N ASN A 161 15.66 2.96 -29.74
CA ASN A 161 16.64 3.06 -30.81
C ASN A 161 18.02 3.40 -30.24
N GLU A 162 18.92 2.43 -30.31
CA GLU A 162 20.33 2.56 -29.93
C GLU A 162 21.23 3.03 -31.08
N ASP A 163 20.69 3.15 -32.31
CA ASP A 163 21.42 3.64 -33.48
C ASP A 163 21.58 5.18 -33.39
N PRO A 164 22.81 5.69 -33.23
CA PRO A 164 23.05 7.12 -33.12
C PRO A 164 23.13 7.83 -34.47
N ASP A 165 23.15 7.10 -35.58
CA ASP A 165 23.41 7.64 -36.91
C ASP A 165 22.10 7.92 -37.64
N LYS A 166 21.06 7.09 -37.43
CA LYS A 166 19.75 7.25 -38.09
C LYS A 166 18.53 7.03 -37.15
N PRO A 167 17.45 7.80 -37.35
CA PRO A 167 16.15 7.45 -36.78
C PRO A 167 15.53 6.27 -37.54
N MET A 168 14.49 5.65 -36.97
CA MET A 168 13.73 4.59 -37.64
C MET A 168 12.22 4.83 -37.53
N THR A 169 11.52 4.76 -38.67
CA THR A 169 10.05 4.70 -38.71
C THR A 169 9.60 3.27 -38.84
N LEU A 170 8.81 2.78 -37.88
CA LEU A 170 8.11 1.51 -37.97
C LEU A 170 6.69 1.77 -38.49
N PRO A 171 6.23 1.11 -39.57
CA PRO A 171 4.88 1.32 -40.10
C PRO A 171 3.79 0.82 -39.15
N ALA A 172 2.54 1.25 -39.37
CA ALA A 172 1.38 0.58 -38.77
C ALA A 172 1.36 -0.90 -39.17
N GLY A 173 0.89 -1.77 -38.28
CA GLY A 173 0.95 -3.21 -38.49
C GLY A 173 2.30 -3.84 -38.10
N THR A 174 3.24 -3.08 -37.52
CA THR A 174 4.51 -3.63 -37.06
C THR A 174 4.30 -4.58 -35.89
N ARG A 175 4.90 -5.76 -35.96
CA ARG A 175 4.73 -6.82 -34.96
C ARG A 175 5.89 -6.89 -33.98
N PHE A 176 5.57 -6.87 -32.70
CA PHE A 176 6.48 -6.97 -31.57
C PHE A 176 6.28 -8.33 -30.89
N THR A 177 7.33 -9.15 -30.78
CA THR A 177 7.25 -10.47 -30.12
C THR A 177 8.09 -10.50 -28.85
N GLY A 178 7.46 -10.78 -27.71
CA GLY A 178 8.15 -10.78 -26.42
C GLY A 178 9.22 -11.87 -26.37
N LYS A 179 10.45 -11.50 -25.99
CA LYS A 179 11.59 -12.43 -25.95
C LYS A 179 11.44 -13.47 -24.86
N LYS A 180 10.79 -13.14 -23.74
CA LYS A 180 10.52 -14.07 -22.64
C LYS A 180 9.13 -14.67 -22.73
N ASN A 181 8.11 -13.85 -23.03
CA ASN A 181 6.72 -14.30 -22.98
C ASN A 181 6.22 -14.93 -24.31
N GLY A 182 6.93 -14.75 -25.43
CA GLY A 182 6.57 -15.28 -26.74
C GLY A 182 5.30 -14.68 -27.39
N LYS A 183 4.61 -13.76 -26.70
CA LYS A 183 3.36 -13.17 -27.18
C LYS A 183 3.63 -12.07 -28.20
N THR A 184 2.78 -11.98 -29.21
CA THR A 184 2.92 -11.04 -30.32
C THR A 184 1.84 -9.96 -30.29
N PHE A 185 2.26 -8.71 -30.36
CA PHE A 185 1.40 -7.54 -30.43
C PHE A 185 1.70 -6.73 -31.69
N GLU A 186 0.71 -6.04 -32.23
CA GLU A 186 0.79 -5.32 -33.49
C GLU A 186 0.46 -3.84 -33.28
N SER A 187 1.30 -2.94 -33.81
CA SER A 187 1.06 -1.49 -33.74
C SER A 187 -0.15 -1.09 -34.58
N LYS A 188 -0.96 -0.17 -34.05
CA LYS A 188 -2.11 0.39 -34.79
C LYS A 188 -1.74 1.58 -35.65
N ASP A 189 -0.68 2.29 -35.26
CA ASP A 189 -0.18 3.48 -35.92
C ASP A 189 1.30 3.31 -36.27
N PRO A 190 1.84 4.06 -37.25
CA PRO A 190 3.27 4.15 -37.45
C PRO A 190 3.94 4.88 -36.28
N VAL A 191 5.21 4.58 -36.01
CA VAL A 191 6.00 5.25 -34.98
C VAL A 191 7.38 5.62 -35.50
N LEU A 192 7.73 6.89 -35.38
CA LEU A 192 9.08 7.39 -35.61
C LEU A 192 9.86 7.38 -34.30
N VAL A 193 10.91 6.56 -34.24
CA VAL A 193 11.87 6.52 -33.13
C VAL A 193 13.10 7.33 -33.51
N PRO A 194 13.42 8.44 -32.80
CA PRO A 194 14.59 9.25 -33.09
C PRO A 194 15.89 8.45 -33.01
N ARG A 195 16.96 8.93 -33.64
CA ARG A 195 18.32 8.38 -33.45
C ARG A 195 18.77 8.55 -32.00
N ALA A 196 19.61 7.65 -31.51
CA ALA A 196 20.25 7.79 -30.20
C ALA A 196 21.11 9.08 -30.13
N LYS A 197 21.18 9.69 -28.95
CA LYS A 197 21.93 10.93 -28.74
C LYS A 197 23.38 10.60 -28.38
N LYS A 198 24.33 11.13 -29.17
CA LYS A 198 25.77 11.12 -28.85
C LYS A 198 26.11 12.38 -28.06
N THR A 199 26.64 12.22 -26.86
CA THR A 199 27.28 13.31 -26.10
C THR A 199 28.76 12.97 -25.93
N GLN A 200 29.64 13.96 -26.00
CA GLN A 200 31.06 13.79 -25.75
C GLN A 200 31.42 14.63 -24.53
N ASP A 201 32.08 14.00 -23.56
CA ASP A 201 32.66 14.69 -22.44
C ASP A 201 33.84 15.55 -22.93
N GLU A 202 33.83 16.85 -22.63
CA GLU A 202 34.78 17.80 -23.20
C GLU A 202 36.22 17.59 -22.69
N GLU A 203 36.36 17.12 -21.44
CA GLU A 203 37.65 16.91 -20.79
C GLU A 203 38.24 15.54 -21.12
N THR A 204 37.46 14.47 -20.98
CA THR A 204 37.91 13.09 -21.16
C THR A 204 37.77 12.59 -22.60
N ARG A 205 37.10 13.37 -23.47
CA ARG A 205 36.73 13.01 -24.86
C ARG A 205 35.88 11.74 -24.97
N LYS A 206 35.38 11.20 -23.85
CA LYS A 206 34.57 9.99 -23.81
C LYS A 206 33.21 10.24 -24.46
N VAL A 207 32.86 9.43 -25.45
CA VAL A 207 31.55 9.49 -26.12
C VAL A 207 30.56 8.60 -25.39
N THR A 208 29.43 9.17 -24.96
CA THR A 208 28.30 8.46 -24.38
C THR A 208 27.14 8.46 -25.38
N VAL A 209 26.64 7.27 -25.73
CA VAL A 209 25.43 7.12 -26.54
C VAL A 209 24.26 6.89 -25.60
N THR A 210 23.28 7.79 -25.63
CA THR A 210 22.03 7.68 -24.88
C THR A 210 20.93 7.22 -25.82
N VAL A 211 20.30 6.09 -25.50
CA VAL A 211 19.18 5.52 -26.27
C VAL A 211 18.04 6.53 -26.44
N SER A 212 17.46 6.58 -27.62
CA SER A 212 16.24 7.34 -27.89
C SER A 212 15.01 6.44 -27.84
N THR A 213 13.87 6.97 -27.44
CA THR A 213 12.62 6.21 -27.34
C THR A 213 11.45 6.90 -28.02
N ALA A 214 10.47 6.12 -28.45
CA ALA A 214 9.16 6.59 -28.89
C ALA A 214 8.07 5.59 -28.50
N ARG A 215 6.84 6.06 -28.31
CA ARG A 215 5.73 5.24 -27.78
C ARG A 215 4.72 4.95 -28.88
N VAL A 216 4.22 3.72 -28.93
CA VAL A 216 3.19 3.30 -29.87
C VAL A 216 2.19 2.38 -29.20
N TYR A 217 0.90 2.55 -29.52
CA TYR A 217 -0.13 1.63 -29.06
C TYR A 217 -0.09 0.33 -29.84
N VAL A 218 -0.11 -0.79 -29.11
CA VAL A 218 -0.09 -2.15 -29.67
C VAL A 218 -1.25 -2.99 -29.14
N GLU A 219 -1.76 -3.90 -29.96
CA GLU A 219 -2.80 -4.86 -29.58
C GLU A 219 -2.42 -6.29 -29.94
N ALA A 220 -2.93 -7.25 -29.17
CA ALA A 220 -2.83 -8.66 -29.50
C ALA A 220 -3.47 -8.96 -30.86
N LEU A 221 -2.98 -10.00 -31.52
CA LEU A 221 -3.56 -10.46 -32.79
C LEU A 221 -4.94 -11.12 -32.54
N GLY A 222 -5.05 -11.94 -31.50
CA GLY A 222 -6.28 -12.63 -31.07
C GLY A 222 -7.07 -11.91 -29.97
N LYS A 223 -8.28 -12.41 -29.69
CA LYS A 223 -9.16 -11.96 -28.60
C LYS A 223 -9.05 -12.91 -27.42
N GLY A 224 -9.18 -12.42 -26.19
CA GLY A 224 -9.15 -13.27 -24.98
C GLY A 224 -7.92 -13.08 -24.09
N HIS A 225 -8.05 -13.48 -22.83
CA HIS A 225 -7.03 -13.31 -21.78
C HIS A 225 -5.76 -14.13 -22.02
N GLU A 226 -5.82 -15.20 -22.83
CA GLU A 226 -4.64 -16.00 -23.19
C GLU A 226 -3.56 -15.18 -23.92
N TYR A 227 -3.90 -14.02 -24.49
CA TYR A 227 -2.96 -13.15 -25.18
C TYR A 227 -2.36 -12.02 -24.31
N GLU A 228 -2.76 -11.90 -23.04
CA GLU A 228 -2.31 -10.80 -22.17
C GLU A 228 -0.93 -11.03 -21.54
N THR A 229 -0.25 -9.97 -21.10
CA THR A 229 0.98 -10.07 -20.30
C THR A 229 0.81 -9.36 -18.98
N GLY A 230 1.48 -9.84 -17.93
CA GLY A 230 1.48 -9.22 -16.60
C GLY A 230 2.76 -8.46 -16.23
N LEU A 231 3.85 -8.65 -16.97
CA LEU A 231 5.21 -8.18 -16.61
C LEU A 231 5.88 -7.45 -17.75
N THR A 232 6.91 -6.68 -17.38
CA THR A 232 7.80 -6.05 -18.35
C THR A 232 8.59 -7.10 -19.13
N ASP A 233 8.54 -7.02 -20.46
CA ASP A 233 9.38 -7.83 -21.35
C ASP A 233 10.04 -6.95 -22.42
N ASN A 234 11.13 -7.46 -22.99
CA ASN A 234 11.77 -6.91 -24.17
C ASN A 234 11.20 -7.61 -25.41
N TYR A 235 10.82 -6.85 -26.43
CA TYR A 235 10.16 -7.33 -27.63
C TYR A 235 11.06 -7.17 -28.85
N SER A 236 11.23 -8.24 -29.61
CA SER A 236 11.85 -8.17 -30.93
C SER A 236 10.88 -7.58 -31.95
N VAL A 237 11.38 -6.75 -32.86
CA VAL A 237 10.60 -6.18 -33.96
C VAL A 237 10.69 -7.12 -35.17
N ARG A 238 9.56 -7.73 -35.54
CA ARG A 238 9.54 -8.66 -36.68
C ARG A 238 9.84 -7.93 -37.99
N GLY A 239 10.66 -8.56 -38.83
CA GLY A 239 11.03 -8.04 -40.14
C GLY A 239 12.35 -7.26 -40.17
N LEU A 240 12.84 -6.78 -39.02
CA LEU A 240 14.17 -6.18 -38.95
C LEU A 240 15.27 -7.25 -39.05
N LYS A 241 16.40 -6.88 -39.65
CA LYS A 241 17.58 -7.74 -39.82
C LYS A 241 18.85 -6.98 -39.47
N GLY A 242 19.96 -7.70 -39.30
CA GLY A 242 21.29 -7.10 -39.14
C GLY A 242 21.39 -6.15 -37.95
N THR A 243 21.97 -4.97 -38.17
CA THR A 243 22.13 -3.91 -37.16
C THR A 243 20.80 -3.38 -36.65
N ASP A 244 19.81 -3.25 -37.53
CA ASP A 244 18.51 -2.69 -37.18
C ASP A 244 17.78 -3.60 -36.17
N ALA A 245 17.89 -4.92 -36.33
CA ALA A 245 17.33 -5.88 -35.38
C ALA A 245 18.03 -5.89 -34.00
N ARG A 246 19.28 -5.41 -33.94
CA ARG A 246 20.03 -5.27 -32.68
C ARG A 246 19.70 -3.96 -31.99
N ASN A 247 19.63 -2.87 -32.75
CA ASN A 247 19.50 -1.52 -32.23
C ASN A 247 18.05 -1.12 -31.92
N ILE A 248 17.07 -1.81 -32.51
CA ILE A 248 15.64 -1.48 -32.40
C ILE A 248 14.89 -2.61 -31.71
N TYR A 249 14.30 -2.30 -30.56
CA TYR A 249 13.49 -3.24 -29.79
C TYR A 249 12.39 -2.51 -29.02
N GLY A 250 11.36 -3.25 -28.62
CA GLY A 250 10.30 -2.75 -27.76
C GLY A 250 10.53 -3.10 -26.29
N ILE A 251 10.07 -2.25 -25.39
CA ILE A 251 9.84 -2.57 -23.98
C ILE A 251 8.39 -2.22 -23.68
N ALA A 252 7.65 -3.17 -23.13
CA ALA A 252 6.31 -2.93 -22.63
C ALA A 252 6.15 -3.56 -21.26
N ASN A 253 5.42 -2.87 -20.36
CA ASN A 253 4.91 -3.42 -19.11
C ASN A 253 3.76 -4.41 -19.40
N LYS A 254 2.76 -4.50 -18.51
CA LYS A 254 1.57 -5.30 -18.78
C LYS A 254 0.86 -4.81 -20.06
N LEU A 255 0.58 -5.73 -20.98
CA LEU A 255 -0.27 -5.52 -22.15
C LEU A 255 -1.52 -6.36 -21.92
N SER A 256 -2.61 -5.71 -21.52
CA SER A 256 -3.75 -6.35 -20.85
C SER A 256 -5.06 -5.66 -21.20
N PHE A 257 -6.14 -5.95 -20.46
CA PHE A 257 -7.48 -5.40 -20.71
C PHE A 257 -7.72 -4.09 -19.95
N ASP A 258 -7.03 -3.86 -18.83
CA ASP A 258 -6.97 -2.54 -18.18
C ASP A 258 -5.89 -1.65 -18.83
N LYS A 259 -6.22 -1.12 -20.01
CA LYS A 259 -5.30 -0.36 -20.89
C LYS A 259 -5.17 1.10 -20.42
N LYS A 260 -4.02 1.44 -19.85
CA LYS A 260 -3.75 2.76 -19.25
C LYS A 260 -2.36 3.29 -19.59
N ASP A 261 -2.26 4.60 -19.79
CA ASP A 261 -1.00 5.32 -20.00
C ASP A 261 -0.52 5.99 -18.68
N PHE A 262 0.07 5.21 -17.78
CA PHE A 262 0.57 5.71 -16.50
C PHE A 262 1.95 6.35 -16.63
N GLN A 263 2.10 7.58 -16.12
CA GLN A 263 3.36 8.34 -16.11
C GLN A 263 3.55 9.03 -14.75
N GLY A 264 4.78 8.99 -14.22
CA GLY A 264 5.13 9.63 -12.95
C GLY A 264 5.43 11.12 -13.05
N ILE A 265 5.44 11.80 -11.90
CA ILE A 265 5.97 13.17 -11.74
C ILE A 265 7.14 13.19 -10.74
N LYS A 266 7.90 14.29 -10.74
CA LYS A 266 9.02 14.52 -9.81
C LYS A 266 8.63 15.33 -8.58
N ASP A 267 7.44 15.95 -8.59
CA ASP A 267 7.00 16.89 -7.55
C ASP A 267 7.03 16.24 -6.15
N SER A 268 7.49 17.03 -5.16
CA SER A 268 7.61 16.64 -3.76
C SER A 268 7.06 17.74 -2.85
N TYR A 269 6.38 17.33 -1.78
CA TYR A 269 5.76 18.22 -0.81
C TYR A 269 5.95 17.71 0.61
N GLU A 270 6.11 18.62 1.55
CA GLU A 270 5.89 18.35 2.97
C GLU A 270 4.48 18.85 3.34
N PHE A 271 3.56 17.96 3.68
CA PHE A 271 2.29 18.36 4.27
C PHE A 271 2.52 18.74 5.73
N ASP A 272 2.26 20.00 6.06
CA ASP A 272 2.33 20.53 7.41
C ASP A 272 0.98 20.29 8.13
N PRO A 273 0.93 19.43 9.16
CA PRO A 273 -0.31 19.08 9.85
C PRO A 273 -0.85 20.18 10.77
N VAL A 274 -0.04 21.18 11.12
CA VAL A 274 -0.44 22.33 11.95
C VAL A 274 -0.97 23.44 11.06
N ALA A 275 -0.25 23.76 9.98
CA ALA A 275 -0.70 24.73 8.98
C ALA A 275 -1.78 24.18 8.04
N GLU A 276 -1.97 22.86 8.02
CA GLU A 276 -2.94 22.11 7.21
C GLU A 276 -2.79 22.41 5.71
N ARG A 277 -1.54 22.40 5.20
CA ARG A 277 -1.22 22.71 3.81
C ARG A 277 0.02 21.97 3.31
N TYR A 278 0.07 21.74 2.00
CA TYR A 278 1.27 21.27 1.33
C TYR A 278 2.29 22.40 1.17
N VAL A 279 3.55 22.13 1.51
CA VAL A 279 4.69 23.01 1.31
C VAL A 279 5.60 22.37 0.28
N THR A 280 5.83 23.07 -0.84
CA THR A 280 6.73 22.59 -1.90
C THR A 280 8.17 22.49 -1.37
N VAL A 281 8.85 21.41 -1.75
CA VAL A 281 10.28 21.18 -1.51
C VAL A 281 10.95 20.80 -2.83
N ASP A 282 12.26 20.54 -2.83
CA ASP A 282 12.94 20.16 -4.08
C ASP A 282 12.29 18.88 -4.66
N PRO A 283 12.08 18.83 -5.99
CA PRO A 283 11.55 17.64 -6.64
C PRO A 283 12.56 16.48 -6.54
N MET A 284 12.05 15.25 -6.61
CA MET A 284 12.91 14.09 -6.84
C MET A 284 13.71 14.25 -8.13
N ASN A 285 14.85 13.57 -8.20
CA ASN A 285 15.65 13.51 -9.41
C ASN A 285 14.95 12.66 -10.49
N GLU A 286 14.27 11.59 -10.09
CA GLU A 286 13.48 10.71 -10.97
C GLU A 286 11.98 10.98 -10.84
N ALA A 287 11.25 10.89 -11.96
CA ALA A 287 9.79 10.88 -11.91
C ALA A 287 9.32 9.53 -11.38
N ARG A 288 8.32 9.53 -10.49
CA ARG A 288 7.85 8.28 -9.87
C ARG A 288 6.34 8.27 -9.69
N TRP A 289 5.71 7.33 -10.36
CA TRP A 289 4.37 6.83 -10.07
C TRP A 289 4.50 5.54 -9.25
N TYR A 290 3.91 5.48 -8.07
CA TYR A 290 4.03 4.36 -7.12
C TYR A 290 5.43 4.11 -6.51
N PRO A 291 6.15 5.14 -6.03
CA PRO A 291 7.35 4.92 -5.23
C PRO A 291 7.01 4.49 -3.80
N THR A 292 7.86 3.67 -3.18
CA THR A 292 7.87 3.55 -1.71
C THR A 292 8.79 4.61 -1.13
N LEU A 293 8.31 5.33 -0.13
CA LEU A 293 9.11 6.22 0.74
C LEU A 293 9.27 5.55 2.11
N THR A 294 10.50 5.29 2.54
CA THR A 294 10.81 4.64 3.83
C THR A 294 11.67 5.56 4.70
N THR A 295 11.19 5.88 5.90
CA THR A 295 11.99 6.61 6.89
C THR A 295 13.17 5.76 7.40
N LEU A 296 14.37 6.34 7.42
CA LEU A 296 15.59 5.75 7.92
C LEU A 296 15.86 6.12 9.39
N GLN A 297 16.78 5.41 10.02
CA GLN A 297 17.17 5.58 11.43
C GLN A 297 17.69 6.98 11.77
N ASP A 298 18.19 7.72 10.77
CA ASP A 298 18.69 9.09 10.92
C ASP A 298 17.68 10.17 10.51
N GLY A 299 16.44 9.77 10.22
CA GLY A 299 15.34 10.64 9.82
C GLY A 299 15.35 11.07 8.35
N ARG A 300 16.34 10.67 7.54
CA ARG A 300 16.27 10.81 6.08
C ARG A 300 15.26 9.81 5.51
N VAL A 301 14.81 10.05 4.29
CA VAL A 301 13.81 9.20 3.63
C VAL A 301 14.36 8.61 2.34
N LEU A 302 14.29 7.29 2.22
CA LEU A 302 14.63 6.56 1.01
C LEU A 302 13.42 6.49 0.06
N SER A 303 13.61 6.86 -1.21
CA SER A 303 12.63 6.69 -2.29
C SER A 303 13.10 5.60 -3.28
N VAL A 304 12.23 4.64 -3.54
CA VAL A 304 12.53 3.44 -4.33
C VAL A 304 11.46 3.16 -5.38
N SER A 305 11.93 2.73 -6.56
CA SER A 305 11.09 2.29 -7.69
C SER A 305 10.15 3.38 -8.22
N GLY A 306 9.01 2.99 -8.78
CA GLY A 306 8.04 3.84 -9.45
C GLY A 306 8.17 3.80 -10.98
N LEU A 307 7.14 4.27 -11.68
CA LEU A 307 7.22 4.53 -13.12
C LEU A 307 7.66 5.96 -13.41
N ASP A 308 8.53 6.11 -14.40
CA ASP A 308 9.07 7.38 -14.88
C ASP A 308 8.05 8.19 -15.71
N GLU A 309 8.48 9.33 -16.26
CA GLU A 309 7.67 10.23 -17.08
C GLU A 309 7.12 9.60 -18.38
N ILE A 310 7.62 8.44 -18.80
CA ILE A 310 7.16 7.72 -19.99
C ILE A 310 6.52 6.37 -19.66
N GLY A 311 6.39 6.05 -18.38
CA GLY A 311 5.72 4.86 -17.87
C GLY A 311 6.61 3.62 -17.77
N GLN A 312 7.93 3.75 -17.83
CA GLN A 312 8.85 2.64 -17.55
C GLN A 312 9.21 2.57 -16.08
N VAL A 313 9.48 1.37 -15.56
CA VAL A 313 9.95 1.26 -14.17
C VAL A 313 11.34 1.87 -14.06
N VAL A 314 11.53 2.76 -13.10
CA VAL A 314 12.84 3.37 -12.80
C VAL A 314 13.86 2.24 -12.58
N PRO A 315 15.02 2.23 -13.28
CA PRO A 315 15.92 1.07 -13.36
C PRO A 315 16.79 0.89 -12.11
N GLY A 316 16.24 1.12 -10.92
CA GLY A 316 16.95 0.98 -9.64
C GLY A 316 17.74 2.19 -9.20
N LYS A 317 17.60 3.33 -9.89
CA LYS A 317 18.08 4.63 -9.42
C LYS A 317 17.25 5.07 -8.24
N ASN A 318 17.79 4.90 -7.03
CA ASN A 318 17.12 5.23 -5.78
C ASN A 318 17.73 6.51 -5.21
N GLU A 319 16.98 7.24 -4.40
CA GLU A 319 17.40 8.55 -3.89
C GLU A 319 16.96 8.76 -2.44
N ILE A 320 17.72 9.59 -1.71
CA ILE A 320 17.50 9.95 -0.31
C ILE A 320 17.08 11.40 -0.24
N TYR A 321 15.94 11.66 0.42
CA TYR A 321 15.55 12.99 0.87
C TYR A 321 16.17 13.30 2.23
N ASP A 322 16.83 14.44 2.34
CA ASP A 322 17.29 14.98 3.61
C ASP A 322 16.34 16.11 4.07
N PRO A 323 15.54 15.91 5.13
CA PRO A 323 14.60 16.93 5.62
C PRO A 323 15.28 18.19 6.17
N LYS A 324 16.58 18.14 6.49
CA LYS A 324 17.33 19.32 6.96
C LYS A 324 17.60 20.28 5.80
N THR A 325 18.00 19.74 4.65
CA THR A 325 18.35 20.53 3.46
C THR A 325 17.18 20.66 2.48
N LYS A 326 16.17 19.81 2.63
CA LYS A 326 15.01 19.65 1.74
C LYS A 326 15.39 19.26 0.31
N LYS A 327 16.47 18.48 0.18
CA LYS A 327 17.04 18.06 -1.11
C LYS A 327 17.05 16.55 -1.27
N TRP A 328 17.12 16.12 -2.53
CA TRP A 328 17.25 14.73 -2.93
C TRP A 328 18.63 14.42 -3.48
N THR A 329 19.21 13.30 -3.04
CA THR A 329 20.52 12.82 -3.52
C THR A 329 20.42 11.36 -3.92
N TYR A 330 20.96 10.99 -5.08
CA TYR A 330 21.03 9.59 -5.50
C TYR A 330 21.84 8.73 -4.52
N LEU A 331 21.43 7.47 -4.38
CA LEU A 331 22.33 6.44 -3.84
C LEU A 331 23.46 6.15 -4.84
N PRO A 332 24.66 5.81 -4.36
CA PRO A 332 25.82 5.57 -5.22
C PRO A 332 25.71 4.31 -6.08
N LYS A 333 24.84 3.36 -5.71
CA LYS A 333 24.63 2.10 -6.43
C LYS A 333 23.15 1.86 -6.68
N GLU A 334 22.85 1.32 -7.86
CA GLU A 334 21.48 1.02 -8.26
C GLU A 334 20.98 -0.29 -7.65
N ARG A 335 19.69 -0.33 -7.33
CA ARG A 335 18.98 -1.56 -6.95
C ARG A 335 17.53 -1.52 -7.40
N PHE A 336 17.16 -2.48 -8.24
CA PHE A 336 15.84 -2.56 -8.85
C PHE A 336 14.82 -3.26 -7.94
N PHE A 337 13.61 -2.69 -7.89
CA PHE A 337 12.42 -3.29 -7.30
C PHE A 337 11.17 -2.98 -8.15
N PRO A 338 10.12 -3.81 -8.10
CA PRO A 338 8.78 -3.44 -8.59
C PRO A 338 8.20 -2.26 -7.80
N THR A 339 7.06 -1.72 -8.25
CA THR A 339 6.40 -0.55 -7.64
C THR A 339 5.82 -0.85 -6.25
N TYR A 340 5.73 0.19 -5.40
CA TYR A 340 5.40 0.10 -3.97
C TYR A 340 6.00 -1.15 -3.27
N PRO A 341 7.32 -1.37 -3.35
CA PRO A 341 7.92 -2.50 -2.65
C PRO A 341 7.75 -2.28 -1.14
N ALA A 342 7.31 -3.31 -0.41
CA ALA A 342 7.15 -3.22 1.04
C ALA A 342 8.52 -3.31 1.74
N LEU A 343 9.12 -2.13 1.98
CA LEU A 343 10.47 -1.90 2.51
C LEU A 343 10.43 -1.38 3.94
N PHE A 344 10.83 -2.23 4.89
CA PHE A 344 10.83 -1.90 6.32
C PHE A 344 12.24 -1.59 6.81
N LEU A 345 12.42 -0.48 7.53
CA LEU A 345 13.62 -0.26 8.33
C LEU A 345 13.73 -1.35 9.40
N THR A 346 14.82 -2.11 9.36
CA THR A 346 15.15 -3.21 10.28
C THR A 346 16.50 -2.97 10.97
N ASP A 347 16.89 -3.92 11.82
CA ASP A 347 18.06 -3.86 12.70
C ASP A 347 19.34 -3.42 11.94
N LYS A 348 20.11 -2.57 12.62
CA LYS A 348 21.34 -1.93 12.12
C LYS A 348 21.13 -1.01 10.92
N GLY A 349 19.93 -0.44 10.78
CA GLY A 349 19.64 0.53 9.70
C GLY A 349 19.54 -0.09 8.31
N ARG A 350 19.38 -1.41 8.23
CA ARG A 350 19.16 -2.14 6.96
C ARG A 350 17.68 -2.06 6.57
N ILE A 351 17.37 -2.46 5.34
CA ILE A 351 16.00 -2.50 4.82
C ILE A 351 15.59 -3.94 4.57
N PHE A 352 14.50 -4.39 5.18
CA PHE A 352 13.89 -5.67 4.84
C PHE A 352 12.83 -5.51 3.76
N TYR A 353 13.04 -6.17 2.63
CA TYR A 353 12.05 -6.33 1.58
C TYR A 353 11.30 -7.65 1.75
N THR A 354 9.99 -7.56 1.93
CA THR A 354 9.14 -8.73 2.20
C THR A 354 8.74 -9.52 0.94
N GLY A 355 8.98 -8.97 -0.26
CA GLY A 355 8.45 -9.51 -1.52
C GLY A 355 7.13 -8.87 -1.96
N SER A 356 6.32 -8.35 -1.03
CA SER A 356 5.06 -7.67 -1.36
C SER A 356 5.30 -6.41 -2.19
N ASN A 357 4.51 -6.24 -3.25
CA ASN A 357 4.64 -5.12 -4.18
C ASN A 357 3.33 -4.87 -4.96
N ALA A 358 3.22 -3.72 -5.65
CA ALA A 358 2.07 -3.37 -6.49
C ALA A 358 2.23 -3.78 -7.97
N GLY A 359 3.31 -4.47 -8.31
CA GLY A 359 3.60 -5.00 -9.64
C GLY A 359 4.51 -4.11 -10.49
N TYR A 360 4.43 -4.29 -11.80
CA TYR A 360 5.35 -3.72 -12.81
C TYR A 360 6.78 -4.25 -12.72
N GLY A 361 7.55 -4.11 -13.81
CA GLY A 361 8.90 -4.63 -13.89
C GLY A 361 8.95 -6.08 -14.35
N PRO A 362 10.14 -6.64 -14.58
CA PRO A 362 10.30 -8.00 -15.06
C PRO A 362 10.09 -9.05 -13.94
N ALA A 363 9.92 -10.32 -14.33
CA ALA A 363 9.68 -11.45 -13.42
C ALA A 363 10.89 -11.82 -12.56
N ASP A 364 12.08 -11.57 -13.09
CA ASP A 364 13.36 -12.10 -12.63
C ASP A 364 14.22 -11.06 -11.92
N LYS A 365 13.69 -9.85 -11.66
CA LYS A 365 14.41 -8.80 -10.91
C LYS A 365 13.56 -8.22 -9.79
N GLY A 366 14.15 -8.13 -8.59
CA GLY A 366 13.53 -7.46 -7.44
C GLY A 366 12.29 -8.17 -6.87
N ARG A 367 12.09 -9.47 -7.13
CA ARG A 367 10.91 -10.23 -6.67
C ARG A 367 11.18 -11.09 -5.43
N VAL A 368 12.44 -11.37 -5.13
CA VAL A 368 12.82 -12.26 -4.03
C VAL A 368 12.91 -11.45 -2.73
N PRO A 369 12.28 -11.89 -1.62
CA PRO A 369 12.41 -11.26 -0.31
C PRO A 369 13.87 -11.28 0.18
N GLY A 370 14.28 -10.26 0.93
CA GLY A 370 15.63 -10.20 1.45
C GLY A 370 15.96 -8.94 2.23
N VAL A 371 17.14 -8.95 2.85
CA VAL A 371 17.67 -7.82 3.61
C VAL A 371 18.67 -7.06 2.74
N TRP A 372 18.45 -5.77 2.59
CA TRP A 372 19.26 -4.84 1.83
C TRP A 372 20.10 -3.95 2.76
N ASP A 373 21.41 -4.02 2.61
CA ASP A 373 22.34 -3.05 3.20
C ASP A 373 22.48 -1.83 2.29
N LEU A 374 22.07 -0.65 2.76
CA LEU A 374 22.09 0.58 1.96
C LEU A 374 23.50 1.11 1.71
N THR A 375 24.49 0.75 2.54
CA THR A 375 25.86 1.25 2.45
C THR A 375 26.66 0.45 1.44
N SER A 376 26.70 -0.89 1.59
CA SER A 376 27.42 -1.75 0.65
C SER A 376 26.63 -1.99 -0.64
N ASN A 377 25.31 -1.82 -0.58
CA ASN A 377 24.33 -2.29 -1.54
C ASN A 377 24.27 -3.82 -1.62
N ASP A 378 24.67 -4.57 -0.60
CA ASP A 378 24.50 -6.02 -0.58
C ASP A 378 23.05 -6.41 -0.31
N PHE A 379 22.61 -7.53 -0.89
CA PHE A 379 21.27 -8.07 -0.68
C PHE A 379 21.34 -9.54 -0.33
N THR A 380 20.91 -9.86 0.88
CA THR A 380 20.86 -11.22 1.39
C THR A 380 19.44 -11.73 1.27
N GLU A 381 19.23 -12.70 0.38
CA GLU A 381 17.92 -13.32 0.19
C GLU A 381 17.45 -14.05 1.46
N VAL A 382 16.15 -13.97 1.72
CA VAL A 382 15.49 -14.68 2.82
C VAL A 382 14.60 -15.78 2.21
N PRO A 383 14.98 -17.07 2.34
CA PRO A 383 14.30 -18.16 1.66
C PRO A 383 12.99 -18.58 2.36
N GLY A 384 12.30 -19.56 1.79
CA GLY A 384 11.16 -20.24 2.42
C GLY A 384 9.79 -19.63 2.15
N MET A 385 9.69 -18.65 1.25
CA MET A 385 8.42 -18.04 0.87
C MET A 385 7.53 -19.05 0.12
N SER A 386 6.36 -19.37 0.70
CA SER A 386 5.30 -20.10 0.00
C SER A 386 4.56 -19.21 -0.99
N ASP A 387 4.12 -19.78 -2.11
CA ASP A 387 3.45 -19.10 -3.23
C ASP A 387 4.22 -17.82 -3.68
N PRO A 388 5.51 -17.91 -4.04
CA PRO A 388 6.34 -16.75 -4.37
C PRO A 388 5.93 -16.02 -5.66
N ASP A 389 5.10 -16.65 -6.49
CA ASP A 389 4.47 -16.05 -7.68
C ASP A 389 3.17 -15.28 -7.34
N VAL A 390 2.78 -15.24 -6.06
CA VAL A 390 1.52 -14.66 -5.55
C VAL A 390 1.83 -13.62 -4.47
N LEU A 391 2.69 -12.64 -4.81
CA LEU A 391 3.15 -11.55 -3.93
C LEU A 391 2.77 -10.15 -4.44
N GLU A 392 2.22 -10.03 -5.65
CA GLU A 392 1.61 -8.75 -6.02
C GLU A 392 0.35 -8.56 -5.19
N THR A 393 0.11 -7.35 -4.68
CA THR A 393 -1.10 -7.01 -3.93
C THR A 393 -1.27 -7.74 -2.58
N SER A 394 -0.21 -8.36 -2.05
CA SER A 394 -0.15 -8.86 -0.67
C SER A 394 0.12 -7.72 0.32
N MET A 395 -0.35 -7.88 1.55
CA MET A 395 -0.04 -6.98 2.67
C MET A 395 1.21 -7.46 3.41
N SER A 396 1.95 -6.54 4.02
CA SER A 396 3.06 -6.86 4.92
C SER A 396 2.96 -6.10 6.24
N VAL A 397 3.24 -6.78 7.36
CA VAL A 397 3.21 -6.20 8.71
C VAL A 397 4.47 -6.59 9.49
N LEU A 398 5.13 -5.62 10.12
CA LEU A 398 6.07 -5.87 11.23
C LEU A 398 5.25 -6.18 12.47
N LEU A 399 5.21 -7.46 12.87
CA LEU A 399 4.37 -7.93 13.97
C LEU A 399 4.78 -7.27 15.29
N PRO A 400 3.81 -6.92 16.15
CA PRO A 400 4.09 -6.40 17.49
C PRO A 400 4.56 -7.51 18.44
N PRO A 401 5.49 -7.22 19.37
CA PRO A 401 6.28 -6.00 19.44
C PRO A 401 7.36 -5.96 18.35
N ALA A 402 7.64 -4.77 17.82
CA ALA A 402 8.63 -4.55 16.76
C ALA A 402 10.03 -5.06 17.13
N GLN A 403 10.35 -5.13 18.42
CA GLN A 403 11.54 -5.76 18.94
C GLN A 403 11.76 -7.17 18.39
N ASP A 404 10.71 -7.96 18.18
CA ASP A 404 10.85 -9.36 17.76
C ASP A 404 11.37 -9.49 16.32
N GLN A 405 11.31 -8.41 15.52
CA GLN A 405 11.71 -8.41 14.11
C GLN A 405 11.05 -9.55 13.31
N ARG A 406 9.80 -9.85 13.68
CA ARG A 406 8.95 -10.81 12.97
C ARG A 406 8.08 -10.09 11.96
N TYR A 407 8.10 -10.55 10.71
CA TYR A 407 7.33 -9.96 9.62
C TYR A 407 6.37 -10.98 9.06
N MET A 408 5.16 -10.53 8.72
CA MET A 408 4.10 -11.37 8.16
C MET A 408 3.66 -10.80 6.81
N VAL A 409 3.67 -11.65 5.79
CA VAL A 409 3.07 -11.38 4.48
C VAL A 409 1.70 -12.06 4.43
N LEU A 410 0.65 -11.32 4.05
CA LEU A 410 -0.73 -11.79 4.07
C LEU A 410 -1.35 -11.74 2.67
N GLY A 411 -1.85 -12.88 2.22
CA GLY A 411 -2.57 -12.99 0.96
C GLY A 411 -1.71 -12.64 -0.25
N GLY A 412 -2.30 -11.92 -1.20
CA GLY A 412 -1.68 -11.56 -2.47
C GLY A 412 -2.32 -12.28 -3.64
N GLY A 413 -1.88 -11.90 -4.81
CA GLY A 413 -2.31 -12.50 -6.05
C GLY A 413 -1.20 -12.62 -7.07
N GLY A 414 -1.50 -13.38 -8.11
CA GLY A 414 -0.61 -13.54 -9.25
C GLY A 414 -0.30 -12.21 -9.92
N VAL A 415 0.66 -12.25 -10.81
CA VAL A 415 1.17 -11.06 -11.45
C VAL A 415 0.14 -10.42 -12.40
N GLY A 416 0.00 -9.10 -12.34
CA GLY A 416 -0.95 -8.35 -13.17
C GLY A 416 -2.40 -8.76 -12.91
N GLU A 417 -3.09 -9.20 -13.97
CA GLU A 417 -4.54 -9.52 -13.95
C GLU A 417 -4.83 -11.02 -13.75
N ASP A 418 -3.80 -11.79 -13.36
CA ASP A 418 -3.89 -13.23 -13.10
C ASP A 418 -5.01 -13.54 -12.07
N LYS A 419 -5.70 -14.66 -12.28
CA LYS A 419 -6.78 -15.13 -11.38
C LYS A 419 -6.24 -15.70 -10.07
N LYS A 420 -4.95 -16.02 -9.99
CA LYS A 420 -4.33 -16.57 -8.78
C LYS A 420 -4.47 -15.59 -7.62
N SER A 421 -4.88 -16.14 -6.48
CA SER A 421 -4.87 -15.51 -5.17
C SER A 421 -4.61 -16.58 -4.12
N THR A 422 -4.09 -16.19 -2.96
CA THR A 422 -3.75 -17.11 -1.87
C THR A 422 -4.36 -16.65 -0.55
N ALA A 423 -4.68 -17.61 0.31
CA ALA A 423 -5.07 -17.37 1.70
C ALA A 423 -3.86 -17.40 2.64
N LYS A 424 -2.69 -17.84 2.14
CA LYS A 424 -1.53 -18.06 3.00
C LYS A 424 -1.05 -16.79 3.67
N THR A 425 -0.73 -16.93 4.95
CA THR A 425 0.15 -16.00 5.64
C THR A 425 1.54 -16.60 5.73
N ARG A 426 2.60 -15.78 5.57
CA ARG A 426 3.99 -16.23 5.60
C ARG A 426 4.76 -15.37 6.57
N ILE A 427 5.35 -15.97 7.59
CA ILE A 427 6.03 -15.30 8.69
C ILE A 427 7.51 -15.61 8.65
N VAL A 428 8.34 -14.58 8.78
CA VAL A 428 9.78 -14.71 9.03
C VAL A 428 10.15 -14.05 10.36
N ASP A 429 11.07 -14.67 11.07
CA ASP A 429 11.81 -14.07 12.19
C ASP A 429 13.22 -13.71 11.71
N LEU A 430 13.55 -12.41 11.65
CA LEU A 430 14.87 -11.96 11.20
C LEU A 430 15.96 -12.08 12.29
N ARG A 431 15.60 -12.39 13.53
CA ARG A 431 16.54 -12.66 14.62
C ARG A 431 16.93 -14.12 14.72
N ALA A 432 16.23 -15.01 14.03
CA ALA A 432 16.65 -16.40 13.91
C ALA A 432 18.07 -16.49 13.32
N ALA A 433 18.87 -17.47 13.76
CA ALA A 433 20.23 -17.66 13.24
C ALA A 433 20.26 -17.89 11.71
N GLN A 434 19.19 -18.46 11.16
CA GLN A 434 18.96 -18.61 9.72
C GLN A 434 17.53 -18.15 9.39
N PRO A 435 17.33 -16.84 9.13
CA PRO A 435 16.02 -16.30 8.82
C PRO A 435 15.42 -16.96 7.59
N ARG A 436 14.17 -17.40 7.71
CA ARG A 436 13.39 -17.95 6.61
C ARG A 436 11.90 -17.79 6.86
N PHE A 437 11.14 -17.64 5.78
CA PHE A 437 9.68 -17.69 5.86
C PHE A 437 9.18 -19.09 6.20
N ARG A 438 8.09 -19.12 6.96
CA ARG A 438 7.26 -20.29 7.26
C ARG A 438 5.79 -19.89 7.19
N ASP A 439 4.93 -20.81 6.80
CA ASP A 439 3.50 -20.53 6.76
C ASP A 439 2.96 -20.30 8.18
N GLY A 440 2.16 -19.24 8.34
CA GLY A 440 1.34 -19.00 9.52
C GLY A 440 -0.06 -19.62 9.34
N PRO A 441 -1.05 -19.24 10.16
CA PRO A 441 -2.44 -19.60 9.90
C PRO A 441 -2.92 -18.98 8.58
N ASP A 442 -3.76 -19.69 7.83
CA ASP A 442 -4.42 -19.12 6.65
C ASP A 442 -5.34 -17.96 7.05
N LEU A 443 -5.44 -16.97 6.16
CA LEU A 443 -6.47 -15.94 6.20
C LEU A 443 -7.87 -16.55 6.02
N TYR A 444 -8.89 -15.82 6.48
CA TYR A 444 -10.32 -16.12 6.26
C TYR A 444 -10.72 -16.47 4.81
N ALA A 445 -9.96 -16.04 3.80
CA ALA A 445 -10.18 -16.39 2.40
C ALA A 445 -8.90 -16.16 1.58
N LYS A 446 -8.89 -16.65 0.34
CA LYS A 446 -7.92 -16.18 -0.65
C LYS A 446 -8.19 -14.70 -0.94
N ALA A 447 -7.19 -13.85 -0.76
CA ALA A 447 -7.41 -12.41 -0.82
C ALA A 447 -6.21 -11.68 -1.45
N ARG A 448 -6.47 -10.96 -2.54
CA ARG A 448 -5.70 -9.78 -2.93
C ARG A 448 -6.15 -8.59 -2.10
N TYR A 449 -5.27 -7.62 -1.87
CA TYR A 449 -5.59 -6.35 -1.21
C TYR A 449 -6.14 -6.44 0.24
N PRO A 450 -5.73 -7.40 1.10
CA PRO A 450 -6.16 -7.36 2.50
C PRO A 450 -5.57 -6.11 3.18
N SER A 451 -6.32 -5.49 4.09
CA SER A 451 -5.82 -4.37 4.90
C SER A 451 -5.53 -4.84 6.32
N SER A 452 -4.30 -4.62 6.80
CA SER A 452 -3.88 -5.02 8.16
C SER A 452 -3.43 -3.84 9.02
N VAL A 453 -3.84 -3.84 10.30
CA VAL A 453 -3.56 -2.78 11.28
C VAL A 453 -3.12 -3.38 12.60
N ILE A 454 -1.97 -2.94 13.10
CA ILE A 454 -1.47 -3.29 14.44
C ILE A 454 -2.35 -2.60 15.50
N LEU A 455 -2.84 -3.35 16.48
CA LEU A 455 -3.65 -2.84 17.59
C LEU A 455 -2.79 -2.67 18.87
N PRO A 456 -3.21 -1.79 19.81
CA PRO A 456 -2.46 -1.53 21.04
C PRO A 456 -2.25 -2.73 21.96
N ASP A 457 -3.09 -3.76 21.85
CA ASP A 457 -3.02 -4.97 22.68
C ASP A 457 -2.07 -6.04 22.13
N ASP A 458 -1.27 -5.71 21.12
CA ASP A 458 -0.38 -6.57 20.31
C ASP A 458 -1.09 -7.51 19.34
N THR A 459 -2.39 -7.35 19.11
CA THR A 459 -3.07 -8.10 18.05
C THR A 459 -3.02 -7.34 16.73
N VAL A 460 -3.33 -8.02 15.62
CA VAL A 460 -3.35 -7.43 14.28
C VAL A 460 -4.73 -7.69 13.66
N LEU A 461 -5.48 -6.63 13.41
CA LEU A 461 -6.72 -6.71 12.62
C LEU A 461 -6.36 -6.85 11.15
N THR A 462 -6.94 -7.83 10.47
CA THR A 462 -6.92 -7.92 9.00
C THR A 462 -8.34 -7.99 8.48
N THR A 463 -8.64 -7.25 7.42
CA THR A 463 -9.99 -7.17 6.85
C THR A 463 -9.98 -7.04 5.34
N ASN A 464 -11.10 -7.43 4.72
CA ASN A 464 -11.41 -7.17 3.33
C ASN A 464 -10.47 -7.87 2.32
N GLY A 465 -10.25 -7.28 1.16
CA GLY A 465 -9.61 -7.88 0.01
C GLY A 465 -10.61 -8.46 -0.99
N SER A 466 -10.09 -9.07 -2.05
CA SER A 466 -10.90 -9.75 -3.06
C SER A 466 -10.29 -11.06 -3.50
N GLY A 467 -11.13 -12.04 -3.80
CA GLY A 467 -10.69 -13.33 -4.34
C GLY A 467 -10.02 -13.22 -5.71
N ASP A 468 -10.26 -12.13 -6.43
CA ASP A 468 -9.75 -11.90 -7.78
C ASP A 468 -9.31 -10.43 -8.02
N TYR A 469 -8.63 -10.17 -9.14
CA TYR A 469 -8.11 -8.85 -9.51
C TYR A 469 -9.20 -7.78 -9.51
N ARG A 470 -8.97 -6.69 -8.76
CA ARG A 470 -9.88 -5.53 -8.62
C ARG A 470 -11.36 -5.90 -8.42
N GLY A 471 -11.62 -6.90 -7.57
CA GLY A 471 -12.98 -7.31 -7.22
C GLY A 471 -13.79 -7.90 -8.38
N ARG A 472 -13.17 -8.27 -9.52
CA ARG A 472 -13.90 -8.76 -10.69
C ARG A 472 -14.79 -9.95 -10.33
N SER A 473 -15.92 -10.05 -11.01
CA SER A 473 -16.97 -11.03 -10.76
C SER A 473 -17.55 -10.97 -9.35
N ASP A 474 -17.63 -9.76 -8.78
CA ASP A 474 -18.16 -9.49 -7.44
C ASP A 474 -17.44 -10.32 -6.36
N SER A 475 -16.10 -10.30 -6.40
CA SER A 475 -15.24 -11.17 -5.58
C SER A 475 -14.72 -10.52 -4.30
N ASN A 476 -15.33 -9.40 -3.87
CA ASN A 476 -14.98 -8.78 -2.59
C ASN A 476 -15.22 -9.75 -1.42
N VAL A 477 -14.30 -9.75 -0.45
CA VAL A 477 -14.37 -10.60 0.72
C VAL A 477 -14.81 -9.76 1.93
N LEU A 478 -16.07 -9.89 2.35
CA LEU A 478 -16.57 -9.21 3.55
C LEU A 478 -16.27 -10.04 4.79
N ARG A 479 -14.99 -10.10 5.18
CA ARG A 479 -14.51 -10.77 6.39
C ARG A 479 -13.48 -9.92 7.11
N ALA A 480 -13.38 -10.13 8.42
CA ALA A 480 -12.31 -9.61 9.25
C ALA A 480 -11.88 -10.64 10.30
N GLU A 481 -10.60 -10.61 10.66
CA GLU A 481 -10.04 -11.43 11.72
C GLU A 481 -9.02 -10.65 12.55
N ILE A 482 -8.86 -11.05 13.80
CA ILE A 482 -7.78 -10.56 14.66
C ILE A 482 -6.76 -11.69 14.86
N TYR A 483 -5.54 -11.45 14.42
CA TYR A 483 -4.38 -12.33 14.61
C TYR A 483 -3.65 -11.99 15.90
N ASP A 484 -3.36 -13.01 16.71
CA ASP A 484 -2.54 -12.94 17.92
C ASP A 484 -1.13 -13.49 17.61
N PRO A 485 -0.09 -12.64 17.52
CA PRO A 485 1.28 -13.07 17.22
C PRO A 485 1.91 -14.00 18.25
N GLY A 486 1.49 -13.89 19.52
CA GLY A 486 1.98 -14.73 20.61
C GLY A 486 1.42 -16.15 20.55
N LYS A 487 0.19 -16.30 20.03
CA LYS A 487 -0.45 -17.61 19.83
C LYS A 487 -0.32 -18.17 18.41
N ASN A 488 0.16 -17.35 17.47
CA ASN A 488 0.18 -17.67 16.04
C ASN A 488 -1.20 -18.13 15.52
N ARG A 489 -2.27 -17.43 15.91
CA ARG A 489 -3.66 -17.80 15.58
C ARG A 489 -4.53 -16.59 15.28
N GLY A 490 -5.28 -16.67 14.17
CA GLY A 490 -6.37 -15.75 13.84
C GLY A 490 -7.69 -16.18 14.46
N HIS A 491 -8.60 -15.24 14.68
CA HIS A 491 -10.00 -15.52 14.95
C HIS A 491 -10.90 -14.51 14.25
N ALA A 492 -12.01 -14.99 13.70
CA ALA A 492 -12.99 -14.13 13.04
C ALA A 492 -13.61 -13.14 14.04
N VAL A 493 -13.87 -11.94 13.55
CA VAL A 493 -14.57 -10.86 14.25
C VAL A 493 -15.73 -10.36 13.38
N ALA A 494 -16.32 -9.21 13.69
CA ALA A 494 -17.48 -8.72 12.95
C ALA A 494 -17.12 -8.51 11.47
N ASP A 495 -18.00 -8.95 10.58
CA ASP A 495 -17.82 -8.76 9.13
C ASP A 495 -17.93 -7.26 8.80
N PRO A 496 -17.06 -6.72 7.91
CA PRO A 496 -17.11 -5.32 7.49
C PRO A 496 -18.36 -5.01 6.68
N LEU A 497 -18.81 -3.75 6.71
CA LEU A 497 -20.06 -3.31 6.07
C LEU A 497 -19.96 -3.22 4.54
N VAL A 498 -18.77 -2.91 4.01
CA VAL A 498 -18.51 -2.78 2.57
C VAL A 498 -17.30 -3.60 2.16
N GLY A 499 -17.35 -4.11 0.93
CA GLY A 499 -16.25 -4.84 0.31
C GLY A 499 -15.16 -3.91 -0.21
N ARG A 500 -13.93 -4.08 0.28
CA ARG A 500 -12.78 -3.24 -0.09
C ARG A 500 -11.71 -4.05 -0.83
N ASN A 501 -11.35 -3.64 -2.05
CA ASN A 501 -10.28 -4.28 -2.84
C ASN A 501 -9.13 -3.31 -3.16
N TYR A 502 -8.74 -3.16 -4.42
CA TYR A 502 -7.73 -2.20 -4.86
C TYR A 502 -8.05 -0.77 -4.40
N HIS A 503 -7.02 0.05 -4.17
CA HIS A 503 -7.14 1.42 -3.67
C HIS A 503 -7.87 1.59 -2.32
N SER A 504 -7.87 0.55 -1.49
CA SER A 504 -8.36 0.62 -0.12
C SER A 504 -7.23 0.68 0.90
N GLY A 505 -7.57 0.95 2.15
CA GLY A 505 -6.66 0.89 3.27
C GLY A 505 -7.32 0.99 4.63
N ALA A 506 -6.49 0.91 5.67
CA ALA A 506 -6.93 1.00 7.06
C ALA A 506 -5.88 1.66 7.96
N LEU A 507 -6.34 2.37 9.01
CA LEU A 507 -5.48 3.08 9.97
C LEU A 507 -6.00 2.93 11.41
N LEU A 508 -5.08 2.69 12.35
CA LEU A 508 -5.36 2.81 13.79
C LEU A 508 -5.56 4.29 14.15
N LEU A 509 -6.56 4.58 14.97
CA LEU A 509 -6.83 5.91 15.52
C LEU A 509 -6.36 6.03 16.99
N PRO A 510 -6.10 7.25 17.50
CA PRO A 510 -5.62 7.45 18.87
C PRO A 510 -6.53 6.91 19.96
N ASP A 511 -7.83 6.79 19.69
CA ASP A 511 -8.81 6.24 20.63
C ASP A 511 -8.86 4.71 20.65
N GLY A 512 -8.12 4.03 19.76
CA GLY A 512 -8.10 2.58 19.63
C GLY A 512 -9.12 2.02 18.65
N ARG A 513 -9.88 2.83 17.91
CA ARG A 513 -10.69 2.37 16.77
C ARG A 513 -9.82 2.24 15.51
N VAL A 514 -10.34 1.55 14.50
CA VAL A 514 -9.69 1.42 13.19
C VAL A 514 -10.58 2.03 12.11
N MET A 515 -10.03 2.95 11.33
CA MET A 515 -10.67 3.48 10.12
C MET A 515 -10.38 2.57 8.93
N THR A 516 -11.36 2.36 8.04
CA THR A 516 -11.16 1.78 6.70
C THR A 516 -11.72 2.72 5.61
N PHE A 517 -11.09 2.73 4.44
CA PHE A 517 -11.46 3.63 3.34
C PHE A 517 -11.19 3.00 1.98
N GLY A 518 -11.80 3.58 0.93
CA GLY A 518 -11.56 3.25 -0.47
C GLY A 518 -12.08 1.88 -0.90
N SER A 519 -12.12 1.70 -2.22
CA SER A 519 -12.27 0.46 -2.99
C SER A 519 -12.46 0.88 -4.45
N ASP A 520 -11.66 0.36 -5.36
CA ASP A 520 -11.71 0.70 -6.79
C ASP A 520 -11.92 -0.56 -7.64
N SER A 521 -13.10 -1.17 -7.48
CA SER A 521 -13.53 -2.31 -8.29
C SER A 521 -13.44 -1.97 -9.78
N LEU A 522 -13.05 -2.95 -10.61
CA LEU A 522 -13.03 -2.74 -12.06
C LEU A 522 -14.46 -2.75 -12.64
N PHE A 523 -15.31 -3.63 -12.11
CA PHE A 523 -16.69 -3.82 -12.57
C PHE A 523 -17.69 -3.66 -11.44
N GLY A 524 -18.87 -3.11 -11.76
CA GLY A 524 -19.98 -2.90 -10.83
C GLY A 524 -20.96 -4.07 -10.77
N ASP A 525 -20.69 -5.16 -11.48
CA ASP A 525 -21.56 -6.34 -11.54
C ASP A 525 -20.77 -7.65 -11.71
N LYS A 526 -21.37 -8.74 -11.24
CA LYS A 526 -20.77 -10.09 -11.29
C LYS A 526 -20.47 -10.59 -12.70
N ALA A 527 -21.20 -10.11 -13.71
CA ALA A 527 -20.97 -10.49 -15.11
C ALA A 527 -19.84 -9.70 -15.77
N ASN A 528 -19.22 -8.75 -15.07
CA ASN A 528 -18.15 -7.88 -15.58
C ASN A 528 -18.59 -7.06 -16.81
N SER A 529 -19.82 -6.56 -16.81
CA SER A 529 -20.43 -5.87 -17.94
C SER A 529 -20.51 -4.35 -17.79
N LYS A 530 -20.42 -3.84 -16.56
CA LYS A 530 -20.55 -2.42 -16.23
C LYS A 530 -19.31 -1.93 -15.46
N PRO A 531 -18.80 -0.71 -15.72
CA PRO A 531 -17.74 -0.14 -14.90
C PRO A 531 -18.26 0.08 -13.47
N ALA A 532 -17.40 -0.11 -12.47
CA ALA A 532 -17.76 0.18 -11.09
C ALA A 532 -17.75 1.68 -10.78
N THR A 533 -18.37 2.04 -9.66
CA THR A 533 -18.19 3.32 -8.99
C THR A 533 -17.22 3.13 -7.82
N PHE A 534 -16.31 4.09 -7.62
CA PHE A 534 -15.36 4.06 -6.51
C PHE A 534 -16.10 4.13 -5.16
N GLU A 535 -15.69 3.33 -4.18
CA GLU A 535 -16.28 3.33 -2.83
C GLU A 535 -15.75 4.52 -2.01
N GLN A 536 -16.64 5.47 -1.72
CA GLN A 536 -16.33 6.69 -0.98
C GLN A 536 -16.66 6.57 0.52
N GLN A 537 -17.36 5.51 0.94
CA GLN A 537 -17.71 5.26 2.33
C GLN A 537 -16.46 5.01 3.18
N ILE A 538 -16.43 5.63 4.36
CA ILE A 538 -15.45 5.39 5.41
C ILE A 538 -16.16 4.66 6.55
N ASP A 539 -15.56 3.57 7.04
CA ASP A 539 -16.06 2.84 8.20
C ASP A 539 -15.09 2.89 9.37
N LEU A 540 -15.64 2.84 10.57
CA LEU A 540 -14.93 2.67 11.82
C LEU A 540 -15.23 1.28 12.38
N TYR A 541 -14.18 0.50 12.61
CA TYR A 541 -14.24 -0.69 13.44
C TYR A 541 -13.89 -0.33 14.89
N THR A 542 -14.78 -0.70 15.80
CA THR A 542 -14.58 -0.64 17.24
C THR A 542 -14.20 -2.04 17.72
N PRO A 543 -12.93 -2.31 18.08
CA PRO A 543 -12.49 -3.66 18.41
C PRO A 543 -13.11 -4.20 19.71
N PRO A 544 -13.09 -5.53 19.92
CA PRO A 544 -13.65 -6.19 21.11
C PRO A 544 -13.20 -5.57 22.43
N TYR A 545 -11.96 -5.10 22.53
CA TYR A 545 -11.41 -4.49 23.74
C TYR A 545 -12.15 -3.21 24.17
N LEU A 546 -12.82 -2.49 23.27
CA LEU A 546 -13.63 -1.30 23.61
C LEU A 546 -15.06 -1.66 24.04
N HIS A 547 -15.43 -2.94 23.99
CA HIS A 547 -16.75 -3.43 24.38
C HIS A 547 -16.76 -4.23 25.69
N GLN A 548 -15.59 -4.49 26.31
CA GLN A 548 -15.40 -5.34 27.50
C GLN A 548 -16.08 -4.86 28.81
N GLY A 549 -16.89 -3.79 28.76
CA GLY A 549 -17.51 -3.16 29.93
C GLY A 549 -16.51 -2.51 30.90
N GLY A 550 -17.00 -1.55 31.68
CA GLY A 550 -16.18 -0.77 32.61
C GLY A 550 -15.39 0.37 31.93
N LYS A 551 -14.68 1.17 32.74
CA LYS A 551 -13.88 2.29 32.22
C LYS A 551 -12.52 1.78 31.76
N ARG A 552 -12.12 2.11 30.53
CA ARG A 552 -10.74 1.96 30.03
C ARG A 552 -9.74 2.71 30.94
N PRO A 553 -8.46 2.32 30.99
CA PRO A 553 -7.44 3.13 31.63
C PRO A 553 -7.42 4.55 31.04
N GLU A 554 -7.13 5.55 31.86
CA GLU A 554 -7.08 6.96 31.45
C GLU A 554 -5.68 7.52 31.70
N ILE A 555 -5.09 8.16 30.69
CA ILE A 555 -3.84 8.94 30.86
C ILE A 555 -4.24 10.39 31.13
N LYS A 556 -3.85 10.93 32.28
CA LYS A 556 -4.19 12.31 32.69
C LYS A 556 -3.29 13.36 32.04
N ASP A 557 -2.06 13.00 31.72
CA ASP A 557 -1.08 13.89 31.09
C ASP A 557 -1.20 13.86 29.57
N THR A 558 -2.21 14.53 29.02
CA THR A 558 -2.54 14.47 27.59
C THR A 558 -1.71 15.39 26.71
N ALA A 559 -0.94 16.30 27.29
CA ALA A 559 -0.09 17.23 26.54
C ALA A 559 0.99 16.46 25.73
N PRO A 560 1.19 16.82 24.44
CA PRO A 560 2.29 16.29 23.65
C PRO A 560 3.65 16.56 24.31
N ARG A 561 4.59 15.64 24.16
CA ARG A 561 5.93 15.74 24.78
C ARG A 561 7.02 15.22 23.88
N THR A 562 8.24 15.71 24.07
CA THR A 562 9.44 15.21 23.41
C THR A 562 10.20 14.29 24.37
N VAL A 563 10.62 13.11 23.90
CA VAL A 563 11.44 12.17 24.66
C VAL A 563 12.56 11.64 23.76
N GLU A 564 13.79 11.83 24.20
CA GLU A 564 14.98 11.30 23.53
C GLU A 564 15.05 9.78 23.60
N LEU A 565 15.79 9.17 22.68
CA LEU A 565 16.14 7.75 22.75
C LEU A 565 16.89 7.45 24.06
N GLY A 566 16.50 6.37 24.76
CA GLY A 566 17.00 6.09 26.11
C GLY A 566 16.46 6.99 27.23
N GLY A 567 15.69 8.03 26.87
CA GLY A 567 15.05 8.95 27.82
C GLY A 567 13.89 8.31 28.57
N LYS A 568 13.55 8.90 29.72
CA LYS A 568 12.43 8.48 30.56
C LYS A 568 11.28 9.48 30.48
N THR A 569 10.05 9.00 30.53
CA THR A 569 8.86 9.84 30.73
C THR A 569 7.86 9.19 31.66
N LYS A 570 7.09 10.01 32.38
CA LYS A 570 6.05 9.55 33.32
C LYS A 570 4.67 9.79 32.73
N LEU A 571 3.77 8.84 32.91
CA LEU A 571 2.36 8.94 32.57
C LEU A 571 1.54 8.81 33.85
N ARG A 572 0.87 9.88 34.27
CA ARG A 572 -0.15 9.77 35.30
C ARG A 572 -1.34 9.03 34.74
N THR A 573 -1.76 7.96 35.42
CA THR A 573 -2.82 7.07 34.95
C THR A 573 -3.87 6.86 36.02
N VAL A 574 -5.13 6.77 35.60
CA VAL A 574 -6.25 6.37 36.46
C VAL A 574 -6.89 5.11 35.89
N GLN A 575 -6.89 4.05 36.68
CA GLN A 575 -7.39 2.75 36.28
C GLN A 575 -7.89 1.97 37.49
N LYS A 576 -8.92 1.15 37.29
CA LYS A 576 -9.38 0.19 38.31
C LYS A 576 -8.60 -1.12 38.27
N ARG A 577 -7.98 -1.42 37.14
CA ARG A 577 -7.30 -2.69 36.86
C ARG A 577 -5.79 -2.48 36.70
N PRO A 578 -4.96 -3.47 37.01
CA PRO A 578 -3.52 -3.37 36.80
C PRO A 578 -3.16 -3.15 35.33
N LEU A 579 -2.15 -2.32 35.07
CA LEU A 579 -1.58 -2.16 33.74
C LEU A 579 -0.66 -3.34 33.42
N ALA A 580 -0.78 -3.88 32.20
CA ALA A 580 0.00 -5.01 31.70
C ALA A 580 1.00 -4.61 30.62
N LYS A 581 0.68 -3.59 29.80
CA LYS A 581 1.54 -3.18 28.67
C LYS A 581 1.60 -1.66 28.54
N VAL A 582 2.72 -1.18 28.00
CA VAL A 582 2.86 0.16 27.44
C VAL A 582 3.37 0.02 26.01
N ARG A 583 2.74 0.72 25.07
CA ARG A 583 3.09 0.68 23.65
C ARG A 583 3.33 2.07 23.09
N LEU A 584 4.43 2.19 22.35
CA LEU A 584 4.76 3.33 21.52
C LEU A 584 4.51 2.93 20.06
N ILE A 585 3.43 3.44 19.48
CA ILE A 585 2.91 3.04 18.17
C ILE A 585 3.12 4.15 17.17
N ARG A 586 3.85 3.88 16.08
CA ARG A 586 4.04 4.85 15.01
C ARG A 586 2.74 4.96 14.19
N PRO A 587 2.23 6.17 13.89
CA PRO A 587 1.04 6.33 13.07
C PRO A 587 1.26 5.75 11.67
N GLY A 588 0.22 5.12 11.14
CA GLY A 588 0.27 4.54 9.79
C GLY A 588 0.13 5.59 8.68
N SER A 589 0.72 5.27 7.53
CA SER A 589 0.50 5.96 6.26
C SER A 589 0.23 4.88 5.21
N PHE A 590 -1.02 4.77 4.74
CA PHE A 590 -1.51 3.62 4.00
C PHE A 590 -1.87 3.99 2.56
N THR A 591 -1.40 3.19 1.60
CA THR A 591 -1.95 3.14 0.24
C THR A 591 -1.59 1.82 -0.44
N HIS A 592 -2.36 1.34 -1.41
CA HIS A 592 -1.98 0.21 -2.28
C HIS A 592 -1.45 -1.02 -1.53
N VAL A 593 -2.14 -1.43 -0.45
CA VAL A 593 -1.74 -2.57 0.39
C VAL A 593 -0.38 -2.40 1.10
N THR A 594 0.12 -1.17 1.19
CA THR A 594 1.44 -0.82 1.73
C THR A 594 1.28 0.20 2.85
N ASN A 595 1.74 -0.19 4.04
CA ASN A 595 1.88 0.68 5.22
C ASN A 595 3.15 0.27 5.97
N ILE A 596 4.29 0.82 5.56
CA ILE A 596 5.62 0.49 6.09
C ILE A 596 5.96 1.27 7.37
N GLU A 597 5.16 2.28 7.71
CA GLU A 597 5.38 3.14 8.88
C GLU A 597 4.88 2.50 10.17
N GLN A 598 3.71 1.84 10.13
CA GLN A 598 3.11 1.29 11.34
C GLN A 598 4.05 0.28 12.01
N ARG A 599 4.28 0.51 13.31
CA ARG A 599 5.04 -0.39 14.19
C ARG A 599 4.62 -0.11 15.62
N SER A 600 4.56 -1.16 16.44
CA SER A 600 4.27 -1.05 17.87
C SER A 600 5.50 -1.51 18.65
N ILE A 601 6.08 -0.59 19.42
CA ILE A 601 7.28 -0.83 20.22
C ILE A 601 6.82 -1.05 21.66
N ALA A 602 7.21 -2.18 22.25
CA ALA A 602 7.01 -2.42 23.67
C ALA A 602 7.89 -1.49 24.50
N LEU A 603 7.35 -0.89 25.55
CA LEU A 603 8.14 -0.12 26.51
C LEU A 603 8.14 -0.82 27.87
N ASP A 604 9.33 -1.00 28.42
CA ASP A 604 9.47 -1.38 29.83
C ASP A 604 8.98 -0.25 30.71
N PHE A 605 8.27 -0.60 31.78
CA PHE A 605 7.67 0.38 32.68
C PHE A 605 7.74 -0.03 34.14
N THR A 606 7.90 0.96 35.01
CA THR A 606 7.79 0.80 36.46
C THR A 606 6.51 1.47 36.93
N ARG A 607 5.74 0.78 37.77
CA ARG A 607 4.55 1.36 38.40
C ARG A 607 4.97 2.37 39.46
N GLU A 608 4.34 3.52 39.44
CA GLU A 608 4.48 4.58 40.45
C GLU A 608 3.13 4.78 41.17
N ALA A 609 3.11 5.58 42.23
CA ALA A 609 1.90 5.79 43.05
C ALA A 609 0.72 6.39 42.26
N ASP A 610 1.01 7.25 41.28
CA ASP A 610 0.03 7.97 40.45
C ASP A 610 0.10 7.59 38.96
N GLY A 611 0.86 6.56 38.58
CA GLY A 611 1.10 6.29 37.17
C GLY A 611 2.11 5.21 36.82
N VAL A 612 2.74 5.40 35.66
CA VAL A 612 3.86 4.58 35.19
C VAL A 612 5.00 5.45 34.68
N SER A 613 6.23 5.01 34.91
CA SER A 613 7.43 5.58 34.28
C SER A 613 7.95 4.62 33.24
N VAL A 614 8.25 5.14 32.05
CA VAL A 614 8.60 4.35 30.86
C VAL A 614 9.93 4.85 30.31
N THR A 615 10.74 3.94 29.77
CA THR A 615 12.03 4.28 29.12
C THR A 615 11.95 3.93 27.63
N LEU A 616 12.32 4.87 26.77
CA LEU A 616 12.40 4.59 25.33
C LEU A 616 13.64 3.73 25.02
N PRO A 617 13.54 2.75 24.10
CA PRO A 617 14.72 2.06 23.58
C PRO A 617 15.75 3.05 22.99
N LYS A 618 17.02 2.66 22.99
CA LYS A 618 18.13 3.47 22.46
C LYS A 618 18.35 3.31 20.96
N ASP A 619 17.84 2.24 20.38
CA ASP A 619 18.04 1.89 18.97
C ASP A 619 17.13 2.73 18.05
N SER A 620 17.74 3.61 17.26
CA SER A 620 17.05 4.48 16.30
C SER A 620 16.52 3.73 15.07
N SER A 621 16.96 2.49 14.81
CA SER A 621 16.35 1.65 13.77
C SER A 621 15.04 1.00 14.24
N LEU A 622 14.94 0.70 15.53
CA LEU A 622 13.72 0.26 16.20
C LEU A 622 12.74 1.44 16.38
N VAL A 623 13.23 2.57 16.87
CA VAL A 623 12.45 3.79 17.16
C VAL A 623 12.94 4.95 16.26
N PRO A 624 12.64 4.93 14.95
CA PRO A 624 13.03 6.01 14.06
C PRO A 624 12.45 7.35 14.52
N PRO A 625 13.13 8.47 14.27
CA PRO A 625 12.64 9.78 14.70
C PRO A 625 11.27 10.11 14.08
N GLY A 626 10.44 10.83 14.82
CA GLY A 626 9.07 11.17 14.42
C GLY A 626 8.11 11.20 15.59
N TRP A 627 6.82 11.13 15.29
CA TRP A 627 5.74 11.16 16.27
C TRP A 627 5.13 9.79 16.47
N TYR A 628 4.71 9.51 17.70
CA TYR A 628 4.17 8.24 18.12
C TYR A 628 2.96 8.43 19.02
N MET A 629 2.03 7.49 18.94
CA MET A 629 0.97 7.28 19.91
C MET A 629 1.52 6.45 21.07
N LEU A 630 1.57 7.02 22.27
CA LEU A 630 1.93 6.33 23.50
C LEU A 630 0.66 5.96 24.27
N THR A 631 0.45 4.68 24.54
CA THR A 631 -0.72 4.18 25.27
C THR A 631 -0.34 3.11 26.30
N VAL A 632 -1.19 2.95 27.31
CA VAL A 632 -1.12 1.90 28.32
C VAL A 632 -2.29 0.94 28.13
N VAL A 633 -2.08 -0.35 28.43
CA VAL A 633 -3.08 -1.40 28.26
C VAL A 633 -3.22 -2.15 29.58
N ASP A 634 -4.46 -2.37 30.02
CA ASP A 634 -4.73 -3.16 31.22
C ASP A 634 -4.55 -4.67 31.03
N ASP A 635 -4.67 -5.42 32.12
CA ASP A 635 -4.61 -6.88 32.15
C ASP A 635 -5.72 -7.62 31.38
N ARG A 636 -6.72 -6.90 30.85
CA ARG A 636 -7.73 -7.43 29.92
C ARG A 636 -7.47 -7.07 28.46
N GLY A 637 -6.38 -6.34 28.17
CA GLY A 637 -6.10 -5.87 26.81
C GLY A 637 -6.85 -4.60 26.43
N VAL A 638 -7.44 -3.85 27.39
CA VAL A 638 -8.14 -2.60 27.10
C VAL A 638 -7.16 -1.43 27.10
N PRO A 639 -6.98 -0.73 25.96
CA PRO A 639 -6.04 0.39 25.87
C PRO A 639 -6.63 1.72 26.37
N ALA A 640 -5.79 2.57 26.95
CA ALA A 640 -6.08 4.00 27.11
C ALA A 640 -6.12 4.71 25.77
N GLU A 641 -6.76 5.89 25.72
CA GLU A 641 -6.56 6.79 24.58
C GLU A 641 -5.10 7.20 24.54
N ALA A 642 -4.50 7.17 23.35
CA ALA A 642 -3.09 7.44 23.19
C ALA A 642 -2.80 8.93 23.34
N VAL A 643 -1.61 9.23 23.89
CA VAL A 643 -1.05 10.58 23.92
C VAL A 643 0.11 10.67 22.94
N TRP A 644 0.37 11.86 22.40
CA TRP A 644 1.42 12.05 21.40
C TRP A 644 2.80 12.24 22.03
N VAL A 645 3.77 11.47 21.56
CA VAL A 645 5.18 11.59 21.91
C VAL A 645 6.00 11.83 20.66
N ARG A 646 6.85 12.86 20.67
CA ARG A 646 7.86 13.10 19.65
C ARG A 646 9.19 12.51 20.08
N VAL A 647 9.78 11.69 19.22
CA VAL A 647 11.16 11.22 19.32
C VAL A 647 11.98 12.01 18.31
N PRO A 648 12.87 12.91 18.73
CA PRO A 648 13.65 13.70 17.80
C PRO A 648 14.76 12.85 17.17
N LYS A 649 15.41 13.41 16.15
CA LYS A 649 16.60 12.81 15.56
C LYS A 649 17.71 12.80 16.60
N ALA A 650 18.39 11.67 16.77
CA ALA A 650 19.58 11.60 17.61
C ALA A 650 20.63 12.61 17.10
N GLU A 651 21.09 13.51 17.97
CA GLU A 651 22.25 14.36 17.70
C GLU A 651 23.48 13.43 17.64
N GLY A 652 24.19 13.43 16.52
CA GLY A 652 25.17 12.38 16.22
C GLY A 652 26.34 12.34 17.20
N GLU A 653 26.75 11.13 17.58
CA GLU A 653 28.17 10.81 17.45
C GLU A 653 28.57 11.19 16.02
N ALA A 654 29.53 12.10 15.90
CA ALA A 654 30.10 12.47 14.62
C ALA A 654 30.46 11.20 13.85
N ALA A 655 30.05 11.13 12.58
CA ALA A 655 30.59 10.17 11.64
C ALA A 655 32.10 10.08 11.86
N ALA A 656 32.59 8.89 12.22
CA ALA A 656 34.00 8.64 12.40
C ALA A 656 34.73 9.26 11.19
N LYS A 657 35.59 10.24 11.49
CA LYS A 657 36.48 10.83 10.50
C LYS A 657 37.24 9.69 9.84
N THR A 658 36.94 9.44 8.57
CA THR A 658 37.91 8.82 7.68
C THR A 658 38.99 9.86 7.44
N ASP A 659 39.91 9.99 8.39
CA ASP A 659 41.17 10.70 8.15
C ASP A 659 41.94 9.86 7.13
N GLY A 660 41.85 10.28 5.88
CA GLY A 660 42.78 9.87 4.85
C GLY A 660 44.18 10.31 5.29
N LYS A 661 45.02 9.36 5.67
CA LYS A 661 46.46 9.55 5.64
C LYS A 661 46.86 9.70 4.17
N GLY A 662 46.88 10.95 3.71
CA GLY A 662 47.67 11.34 2.54
C GLY A 662 49.14 11.15 2.90
N ALA A 663 49.83 10.37 2.07
CA ALA A 663 51.28 10.30 2.07
C ALA A 663 51.84 11.70 1.78
N GLY A 664 52.52 12.27 2.77
CA GLY A 664 53.44 13.37 2.60
C GLY A 664 54.85 12.81 2.66
N GLU A 665 55.59 13.02 1.58
CA GLU A 665 57.04 12.88 1.52
C GLU A 665 57.68 13.74 2.61
N GLU A 666 58.56 13.16 3.42
CA GLU A 666 59.63 13.89 4.09
C GLU A 666 60.91 13.07 4.03
N SER A 667 61.90 13.70 3.41
CA SER A 667 63.29 13.32 3.23
C SER A 667 64.07 13.34 4.53
N GLU A 668 65.02 12.39 4.64
CA GLU A 668 66.38 12.48 5.21
C GLU A 668 66.66 13.50 6.35
N GLU A 669 67.02 13.02 7.54
CA GLU A 669 68.40 13.04 8.11
C GLU A 669 68.42 12.67 9.61
N GLU A 670 69.41 11.83 9.98
CA GLU A 670 70.19 11.75 11.25
C GLU A 670 69.44 11.59 12.61
N SER A 671 69.87 10.83 13.63
CA SER A 671 71.11 10.13 14.04
C SER A 671 70.73 9.18 15.20
N GLU A 672 71.19 7.93 15.21
CA GLU A 672 72.19 7.32 16.14
C GLU A 672 72.05 7.59 17.66
N GLU A 673 71.95 6.47 18.42
CA GLU A 673 72.37 6.20 19.82
C GLU A 673 71.69 7.04 20.94
N GLU A 674 71.16 6.51 22.07
CA GLU A 674 71.36 5.33 22.92
C GLU A 674 70.03 4.82 23.51
#